data_AF-A0AAN0JKH4-F1
#
_entry.id   AF-A0AAN0JKH4-F1
#
_cell.length_a   1.000
_cell.length_b   1.000
_cell.length_c   1.000
_cell.angle_alpha   90.00
_cell.angle_beta   90.00
_cell.angle_gamma   90.00
#
_symmetry.space_group_name_H-M   'P 1'
#
loop_
_entity.id
_entity.type
_entity.pdbx_description
1 polymer ?
#
loop_
_entity_poly.entity_id
_entity_poly.type
_entity_poly.pdbx_seq_one_letter_code
_entity_poly.pdbx_strand_id
1 'polypeptide(L)'
;MLLGSAGTGKTSLKRSLMEKPFNPHTTSTIVSDVSSVRPFGHKWQTRRGNKWREATEEDELEEIARLFESFHFRSSSHHTSVLSAKYSHDESNGLVSTGFIASDLNLESHIQSILERVHVTYWTTESLVQPFLHIWDCGGQPVFLEILLAFLTPRTMFLLLFDASKDFMERWQSRQNTPDGRVLFGEVVNESTSDLMAKWMSTIHSHLIKHNKDDTSPSLYCIGTRGDKLRRKRKKEVKKQIQSLYEEKEFSDLIKDVLIIDNTTSGKGVKEDPSITDLHGAIDSFINKLAVKTPVNWVIFRKVLQELKQNVISVSDAIAIGVACHIPAGDVPEVLKFYHELGAVLYYPQIEGLNKKVILSPKWFVDAIGKVFPLEKEWSGTNRWYLLRNNGILIQPLYQEVWQSSGIDPEEIIELLVHFRLAAQVQTELYDDSRFKQYFLPAVLPGYTGDPNEARPGYKLRASPVHITFSTGYVPPGFFTHLATTVAANPNVKLNFDNVYAAPTVGFFDRLTIAMKLRSKVEIKRIYRNRVCFSYGHPSDDLFLTDINDAIQADVLRYVPEISHPVPFKTVCQQLLKLLDECCQKVEDTLILYHGHHVDRSSRSLQYVCQCSLSSDVHYIQDIDAKKQTNSDPVYCKMERIPRSLTNNESLWFNKKREDLSKDKQIECLQECINSKATVASPSTVGVSCWKCFAHSAKYRAISDAGYFIEVPNVNGEPVAKERGQKLYKMQNMSIGLTGSCAKVYTGNDTYKCLGPEYLYPFIKTPIFSFNSQYDTWQLKNNLQLDCNPPHCTPEQMEKLQEFFKEFQATETNIINSTTNGAFLDSCFAHCQSLSSRGWNEVKVGGQSAAETFAN
;
A
#
# COMPACT_ATOMS: atom_id res chain seq x y z
N MET A 1 4.35 20.91 -13.47
CA MET A 1 4.37 19.51 -13.94
C MET A 1 2.97 19.08 -14.36
N LEU A 2 2.83 18.42 -15.52
CA LEU A 2 1.56 17.90 -16.04
C LEU A 2 1.48 16.39 -15.78
N LEU A 3 0.51 15.97 -14.96
CA LEU A 3 0.33 14.59 -14.51
C LEU A 3 -1.00 14.00 -15.02
N GLY A 4 -1.11 12.67 -15.04
CA GLY A 4 -2.34 11.95 -15.41
C GLY A 4 -2.10 10.85 -16.44
N SER A 5 -3.10 10.00 -16.66
CA SER A 5 -2.99 8.81 -17.53
C SER A 5 -2.71 9.14 -19.01
N ALA A 6 -2.22 8.17 -19.77
CA ALA A 6 -1.85 8.36 -21.17
C ALA A 6 -3.08 8.75 -22.02
N GLY A 7 -2.93 9.77 -22.87
CA GLY A 7 -4.01 10.22 -23.76
C GLY A 7 -5.06 11.16 -23.13
N THR A 8 -4.86 11.63 -21.89
CA THR A 8 -5.74 12.63 -21.23
C THR A 8 -5.59 14.06 -21.76
N GLY A 9 -4.67 14.33 -22.70
CA GLY A 9 -4.52 15.65 -23.31
C GLY A 9 -3.48 16.58 -22.67
N LYS A 10 -2.50 16.05 -21.92
CA LYS A 10 -1.39 16.82 -21.34
C LYS A 10 -0.65 17.69 -22.35
N THR A 11 -0.19 17.11 -23.44
CA THR A 11 0.47 17.84 -24.52
C THR A 11 -0.47 18.86 -25.19
N SER A 12 -1.77 18.57 -25.26
CA SER A 12 -2.76 19.54 -25.76
C SER A 12 -2.93 20.73 -24.82
N LEU A 13 -2.94 20.51 -23.50
CA LEU A 13 -3.00 21.57 -22.51
C LEU A 13 -1.73 22.42 -22.53
N LYS A 14 -0.55 21.80 -22.62
CA LYS A 14 0.73 22.51 -22.83
C LYS A 14 0.64 23.46 -24.02
N ARG A 15 0.09 22.99 -25.15
CA ARG A 15 -0.12 23.83 -26.34
C ARG A 15 -1.10 24.98 -26.08
N SER A 16 -2.18 24.75 -25.32
CA SER A 16 -3.13 25.79 -24.94
C SER A 16 -2.53 26.85 -24.04
N LEU A 17 -1.67 26.48 -23.08
CA LEU A 17 -0.92 27.44 -22.28
C LEU A 17 0.00 28.32 -23.14
N MET A 18 0.46 27.81 -24.27
CA MET A 18 1.27 28.53 -25.28
C MET A 18 0.43 29.20 -26.37
N GLU A 19 -0.90 29.18 -26.27
CA GLU A 19 -1.83 29.65 -27.31
C GLU A 19 -1.56 29.08 -28.71
N LYS A 20 -0.96 27.88 -28.79
CA LYS A 20 -0.74 27.16 -30.04
C LYS A 20 -2.06 26.55 -30.51
N PRO A 21 -2.35 26.50 -31.83
CA PRO A 21 -3.56 25.87 -32.34
C PRO A 21 -3.66 24.39 -31.90
N PHE A 22 -4.90 23.95 -31.63
CA PHE A 22 -5.19 22.55 -31.33
C PHE A 22 -4.67 21.62 -32.44
N ASN A 23 -3.97 20.55 -32.07
CA ASN A 23 -3.51 19.53 -33.00
C ASN A 23 -3.99 18.14 -32.54
N PRO A 24 -4.95 17.51 -33.25
CA PRO A 24 -5.47 16.20 -32.89
C PRO A 24 -4.47 15.05 -33.11
N HIS A 25 -3.42 15.27 -33.91
CA HIS A 25 -2.39 14.28 -34.26
C HIS A 25 -1.09 14.47 -33.48
N THR A 26 -1.14 15.14 -32.33
CA THR A 26 0.05 15.30 -31.49
C THR A 26 0.53 13.92 -31.00
N THR A 27 1.81 13.60 -31.26
CA THR A 27 2.46 12.39 -30.80
C THR A 27 2.44 12.33 -29.28
N SER A 28 2.22 11.14 -28.72
CA SER A 28 2.22 10.97 -27.27
C SER A 28 3.62 11.09 -26.70
N THR A 29 3.74 11.83 -25.60
CA THR A 29 4.93 11.86 -24.76
C THR A 29 5.23 10.45 -24.24
N ILE A 30 6.40 9.92 -24.59
CA ILE A 30 6.81 8.56 -24.20
C ILE A 30 7.20 8.58 -22.72
N VAL A 31 8.22 9.36 -22.34
CA VAL A 31 8.73 9.40 -20.95
C VAL A 31 8.47 10.76 -20.30
N SER A 32 9.08 11.81 -20.83
CA SER A 32 8.73 13.19 -20.50
C SER A 32 9.20 14.13 -21.60
N ASP A 33 8.50 15.25 -21.78
CA ASP A 33 8.98 16.38 -22.55
C ASP A 33 9.15 17.59 -21.63
N VAL A 34 10.40 17.91 -21.31
CA VAL A 34 10.78 19.06 -20.48
C VAL A 34 11.06 20.25 -21.38
N SER A 35 10.32 21.33 -21.19
CA SER A 35 10.53 22.57 -21.94
C SER A 35 10.66 23.77 -21.03
N SER A 36 11.64 24.61 -21.35
CA SER A 36 11.82 25.93 -20.78
C SER A 36 10.91 26.94 -21.50
N VAL A 37 10.04 27.61 -20.76
CA VAL A 37 9.00 28.49 -21.30
C VAL A 37 9.07 29.86 -20.65
N ARG A 38 8.89 30.90 -21.47
CA ARG A 38 8.76 32.30 -21.03
C ARG A 38 7.33 32.80 -21.25
N PRO A 39 6.66 33.31 -20.20
CA PRO A 39 5.30 33.82 -20.29
C PRO A 39 5.28 35.29 -20.75
N PHE A 40 5.55 35.55 -22.02
CA PHE A 40 5.42 36.90 -22.57
C PHE A 40 3.93 37.26 -22.67
N GLY A 41 3.47 38.34 -22.02
CA GLY A 41 2.15 38.93 -22.33
C GLY A 41 1.14 39.12 -21.20
N HIS A 42 1.37 38.66 -19.97
CA HIS A 42 0.41 38.87 -18.87
C HIS A 42 1.09 39.51 -17.65
N LYS A 43 0.71 40.76 -17.34
CA LYS A 43 1.24 41.66 -16.27
C LYS A 43 2.75 41.94 -16.24
N TRP A 44 3.59 41.04 -16.75
CA TRP A 44 5.05 41.15 -16.86
C TRP A 44 5.39 41.73 -18.24
N GLN A 45 5.49 43.05 -18.31
CA GLN A 45 5.60 43.80 -19.56
C GLN A 45 6.89 43.46 -20.32
N THR A 46 6.76 42.74 -21.43
CA THR A 46 7.74 42.79 -22.52
C THR A 46 7.05 42.78 -23.89
N ARG A 47 7.61 43.58 -24.81
CA ARG A 47 7.02 43.96 -26.10
C ARG A 47 7.29 42.98 -27.26
N ARG A 48 7.99 41.86 -27.04
CA ARG A 48 8.29 40.90 -28.13
C ARG A 48 7.15 39.93 -28.46
N GLY A 49 6.09 39.86 -27.63
CA GLY A 49 4.89 39.08 -27.93
C GLY A 49 3.86 39.13 -26.81
N ASN A 50 2.61 38.79 -27.15
CA ASN A 50 1.51 38.69 -26.19
C ASN A 50 1.22 37.24 -25.76
N LYS A 51 2.13 36.30 -26.06
CA LYS A 51 1.90 34.85 -25.90
C LYS A 51 3.10 34.15 -25.27
N TRP A 52 2.83 33.10 -24.50
CA TRP A 52 3.86 32.23 -23.96
C TRP A 52 4.57 31.47 -25.10
N ARG A 53 5.90 31.37 -25.03
CA ARG A 53 6.69 30.58 -26.00
C ARG A 53 7.86 29.87 -25.32
N GLU A 54 8.38 28.85 -26.00
CA GLU A 54 9.64 28.22 -25.60
C GLU A 54 10.75 29.28 -25.61
N ALA A 55 11.57 29.27 -24.55
CA ALA A 55 12.67 30.22 -24.41
C ALA A 55 13.70 29.99 -25.53
N THR A 56 14.05 31.04 -26.26
CA THR A 56 15.13 30.99 -27.25
C THR A 56 16.46 31.40 -26.64
N GLU A 57 17.54 31.14 -27.35
CA GLU A 57 18.87 31.57 -26.94
C GLU A 57 18.97 33.10 -26.83
N GLU A 58 18.30 33.83 -27.73
CA GLU A 58 18.22 35.28 -27.69
C GLU A 58 17.47 35.80 -26.47
N ASP A 59 16.43 35.11 -26.02
CA ASP A 59 15.67 35.51 -24.83
C ASP A 59 16.56 35.42 -23.57
N GLU A 60 17.42 34.39 -23.47
CA GLU A 60 18.40 34.25 -22.38
C GLU A 60 19.51 35.32 -22.45
N LEU A 61 20.02 35.63 -23.65
CA LEU A 61 21.03 36.68 -23.83
C LEU A 61 20.48 38.06 -23.48
N GLU A 62 19.22 38.34 -23.81
CA GLU A 62 18.53 39.59 -23.46
C GLU A 62 18.38 39.75 -21.94
N GLU A 63 18.09 38.67 -21.21
CA GLU A 63 18.04 38.70 -19.75
C GLU A 63 19.38 39.05 -19.12
N ILE A 64 20.45 38.40 -19.59
CA ILE A 64 21.81 38.63 -19.09
C ILE A 64 22.28 40.05 -19.38
N ALA A 65 22.03 40.57 -20.58
CA ALA A 65 22.35 41.95 -20.97
C ALA A 65 21.75 42.96 -20.00
N ARG A 66 20.47 42.80 -19.67
CA ARG A 66 19.75 43.67 -18.75
C ARG A 66 20.25 43.57 -17.32
N LEU A 67 20.61 42.36 -16.87
CA LEU A 67 21.21 42.19 -15.55
C LEU A 67 22.51 42.99 -15.46
N PHE A 68 23.38 42.95 -16.48
CA PHE A 68 24.61 43.76 -16.50
C PHE A 68 24.35 45.28 -16.53
N GLU A 69 23.38 45.76 -17.32
CA GLU A 69 22.99 47.18 -17.33
C GLU A 69 22.50 47.67 -15.96
N SER A 70 21.71 46.85 -15.25
CA SER A 70 21.17 47.20 -13.92
C SER A 70 22.26 47.36 -12.84
N PHE A 71 23.40 46.68 -13.00
CA PHE A 71 24.56 46.84 -12.13
C PHE A 71 25.37 48.09 -12.48
N HIS A 72 25.51 48.42 -13.78
CA HIS A 72 26.18 49.65 -14.21
C HIS A 72 25.47 50.92 -13.71
N PHE A 73 24.14 50.90 -13.57
CA PHE A 73 23.37 52.05 -13.07
C PHE A 73 23.43 52.23 -11.53
N ARG A 74 23.80 51.19 -10.76
CA ARG A 74 23.83 51.23 -9.27
C ARG A 74 25.22 51.46 -8.66
N SER A 75 26.27 51.43 -9.47
CA SER A 75 27.65 51.66 -9.01
C SER A 75 27.97 53.17 -8.91
N SER A 76 27.47 53.82 -7.85
CA SER A 76 28.05 55.08 -7.34
C SER A 76 28.70 54.95 -5.96
N SER A 77 28.85 53.73 -5.42
CA SER A 77 29.62 53.51 -4.20
C SER A 77 30.46 52.22 -4.26
N HIS A 78 31.78 52.42 -4.31
CA HIS A 78 32.88 51.55 -3.91
C HIS A 78 32.73 50.01 -3.97
N HIS A 79 32.20 49.46 -5.06
CA HIS A 79 32.53 48.10 -5.46
C HIS A 79 33.11 48.12 -6.87
N THR A 80 34.38 47.71 -6.95
CA THR A 80 35.15 47.44 -8.16
C THR A 80 34.26 46.68 -9.14
N SER A 81 34.19 47.13 -10.39
CA SER A 81 33.32 46.50 -11.38
C SER A 81 33.61 45.00 -11.45
N VAL A 82 32.57 44.19 -11.65
CA VAL A 82 32.67 42.76 -12.00
C VAL A 82 33.63 42.53 -13.19
N LEU A 83 33.93 43.60 -13.94
CA LEU A 83 34.78 43.63 -15.13
C LEU A 83 36.23 44.11 -14.91
N SER A 84 36.68 44.43 -13.67
CA SER A 84 38.03 45.01 -13.47
C SER A 84 38.96 44.30 -12.48
N ALA A 85 38.57 43.16 -11.90
CA ALA A 85 39.53 42.32 -11.19
C ALA A 85 40.36 41.51 -12.20
N LYS A 86 41.44 42.12 -12.70
CA LYS A 86 42.53 41.40 -13.34
C LYS A 86 42.90 40.18 -12.48
N TYR A 87 43.12 39.05 -13.14
CA TYR A 87 43.82 37.89 -12.63
C TYR A 87 44.98 38.28 -11.72
N SER A 88 44.78 38.25 -10.41
CA SER A 88 45.86 38.18 -9.44
C SER A 88 45.72 36.85 -8.72
N HIS A 89 46.53 35.89 -9.16
CA HIS A 89 46.86 34.69 -8.42
C HIS A 89 47.21 35.09 -6.98
N ASP A 90 46.40 34.62 -6.03
CA ASP A 90 46.80 34.55 -4.64
C ASP A 90 46.84 33.07 -4.27
N GLU A 91 48.05 32.50 -4.30
CA GLU A 91 48.39 31.08 -4.14
C GLU A 91 48.18 30.53 -2.71
N SER A 92 47.35 31.16 -1.89
CA SER A 92 47.38 30.93 -0.44
C SER A 92 46.19 30.17 0.16
N ASN A 93 45.44 29.40 -0.63
CA ASN A 93 44.58 28.33 -0.09
C ASN A 93 44.54 27.15 -1.06
N GLY A 94 45.00 25.98 -0.60
CA GLY A 94 45.19 24.76 -1.40
C GLY A 94 43.92 24.15 -2.00
N LEU A 95 43.30 24.84 -2.96
CA LEU A 95 42.31 24.29 -3.87
C LEU A 95 42.96 23.98 -5.21
N VAL A 96 42.61 22.81 -5.74
CA VAL A 96 42.88 22.26 -7.07
C VAL A 96 43.11 23.34 -8.13
N SER A 97 44.17 23.20 -8.94
CA SER A 97 44.54 24.10 -10.04
C SER A 97 43.40 24.31 -11.05
N THR A 98 42.50 25.26 -10.78
CA THR A 98 41.32 25.63 -11.58
C THR A 98 41.67 26.17 -12.96
N GLY A 99 42.89 26.70 -13.15
CA GLY A 99 43.36 27.26 -14.42
C GLY A 99 43.47 26.25 -15.57
N PHE A 100 43.87 25.00 -15.28
CA PHE A 100 43.98 23.94 -16.31
C PHE A 100 42.61 23.39 -16.74
N ILE A 101 41.64 23.32 -15.82
CA ILE A 101 40.27 22.84 -16.11
C ILE A 101 39.49 23.88 -16.94
N ALA A 102 39.70 25.16 -16.64
CA ALA A 102 39.09 26.26 -17.41
C ALA A 102 39.55 26.29 -18.88
N SER A 103 40.81 25.91 -19.16
CA SER A 103 41.32 25.80 -20.54
C SER A 103 40.76 24.60 -21.31
N ASP A 104 40.59 23.44 -20.68
CA ASP A 104 40.05 22.24 -21.34
C ASP A 104 38.57 22.38 -21.71
N LEU A 105 37.80 23.11 -20.90
CA LEU A 105 36.38 23.42 -21.16
C LEU A 105 36.17 24.67 -22.02
N ASN A 106 37.27 25.32 -22.46
CA ASN A 106 37.27 26.57 -23.22
C ASN A 106 36.40 27.67 -22.57
N LEU A 107 36.43 27.72 -21.23
CA LEU A 107 35.49 28.47 -20.40
C LEU A 107 35.57 29.98 -20.62
N GLU A 108 36.79 30.52 -20.72
CA GLU A 108 37.00 31.94 -21.05
C GLU A 108 36.38 32.30 -22.39
N SER A 109 36.50 31.43 -23.40
CA SER A 109 35.89 31.68 -24.70
C SER A 109 34.36 31.65 -24.64
N HIS A 110 33.76 30.77 -23.83
CA HIS A 110 32.31 30.70 -23.68
C HIS A 110 31.78 31.93 -22.95
N ILE A 111 32.42 32.32 -21.84
CA ILE A 111 32.07 33.53 -21.09
C ILE A 111 32.25 34.77 -21.99
N GLN A 112 33.39 34.88 -22.67
CA GLN A 112 33.66 35.99 -23.58
C GLN A 112 32.68 36.03 -24.75
N SER A 113 32.33 34.89 -25.35
CA SER A 113 31.33 34.80 -26.42
C SER A 113 29.95 35.24 -25.93
N ILE A 114 29.52 34.79 -24.74
CA ILE A 114 28.25 35.24 -24.13
C ILE A 114 28.29 36.76 -23.92
N LEU A 115 29.38 37.30 -23.38
CA LEU A 115 29.54 38.73 -23.12
C LEU A 115 29.55 39.57 -24.41
N GLU A 116 30.25 39.12 -25.45
CA GLU A 116 30.28 39.79 -26.75
C GLU A 116 28.90 39.84 -27.39
N ARG A 117 28.16 38.72 -27.35
CA ARG A 117 26.79 38.63 -27.89
C ARG A 117 25.82 39.50 -27.11
N VAL A 118 26.02 39.64 -25.80
CA VAL A 118 25.26 40.53 -24.92
C VAL A 118 25.48 42.01 -25.29
N HIS A 119 26.72 42.43 -25.53
CA HIS A 119 27.08 43.84 -25.83
C HIS A 119 26.49 44.38 -27.15
N VAL A 120 26.09 43.50 -28.07
CA VAL A 120 25.49 43.89 -29.38
C VAL A 120 24.01 44.30 -29.24
N THR A 121 23.37 43.99 -28.12
CA THR A 121 21.93 44.21 -27.90
C THR A 121 21.64 45.59 -27.30
N TYR A 122 21.42 46.62 -28.12
CA TYR A 122 21.01 47.97 -27.65
C TYR A 122 19.54 48.00 -27.19
N TRP A 123 19.26 48.52 -25.98
CA TRP A 123 17.89 48.78 -25.50
C TRP A 123 17.75 50.09 -24.69
N THR A 124 16.54 50.67 -24.69
CA THR A 124 16.24 52.04 -24.23
C THR A 124 15.08 52.17 -23.23
N THR A 125 14.64 51.12 -22.52
CA THR A 125 13.53 51.25 -21.54
C THR A 125 13.63 50.30 -20.35
N GLU A 126 13.27 50.79 -19.15
CA GLU A 126 13.08 49.99 -17.92
C GLU A 126 12.10 48.84 -18.14
N SER A 127 12.50 47.61 -17.78
CA SER A 127 11.66 46.41 -17.92
C SER A 127 11.83 45.50 -16.70
N LEU A 128 10.72 44.90 -16.27
CA LEU A 128 10.60 44.01 -15.11
C LEU A 128 11.28 42.66 -15.39
N VAL A 129 11.86 42.06 -14.33
CA VAL A 129 12.45 40.71 -14.36
C VAL A 129 11.41 39.69 -14.85
N GLN A 130 11.79 38.85 -15.82
CA GLN A 130 10.91 37.83 -16.39
C GLN A 130 11.06 36.50 -15.65
N PRO A 131 9.96 35.85 -15.26
CA PRO A 131 10.02 34.52 -14.66
C PRO A 131 10.33 33.45 -15.72
N PHE A 132 11.12 32.47 -15.31
CA PHE A 132 11.44 31.28 -16.11
C PHE A 132 10.65 30.07 -15.60
N LEU A 133 9.98 29.36 -16.50
CA LEU A 133 9.14 28.20 -16.17
C LEU A 133 9.66 26.94 -16.85
N HIS A 134 9.83 25.87 -16.08
CA HIS A 134 10.04 24.52 -16.61
C HIS A 134 8.71 23.77 -16.65
N ILE A 135 8.18 23.52 -17.85
CA ILE A 135 7.01 22.68 -18.05
C ILE A 135 7.48 21.25 -18.32
N TRP A 136 7.24 20.38 -17.33
CA TRP A 136 7.38 18.93 -17.45
C TRP A 136 6.06 18.34 -17.94
N ASP A 137 5.99 17.94 -19.21
CA ASP A 137 4.92 17.08 -19.74
C ASP A 137 5.31 15.64 -19.47
N CYS A 138 4.67 14.97 -18.52
CA CYS A 138 5.06 13.63 -18.10
C CYS A 138 4.35 12.56 -18.93
N GLY A 139 5.02 11.45 -19.21
CA GLY A 139 4.40 10.26 -19.77
C GLY A 139 3.30 9.76 -18.84
N GLY A 140 2.14 9.41 -19.40
CA GLY A 140 1.00 8.89 -18.63
C GLY A 140 0.89 7.37 -18.66
N GLN A 141 1.90 6.68 -19.18
CA GLN A 141 1.92 5.23 -19.30
C GLN A 141 2.19 4.64 -17.92
N PRO A 142 1.59 3.48 -17.59
CA PRO A 142 1.69 2.90 -16.24
C PRO A 142 3.13 2.78 -15.74
N VAL A 143 4.04 2.36 -16.62
CA VAL A 143 5.47 2.18 -16.34
C VAL A 143 6.13 3.47 -15.82
N PHE A 144 5.80 4.63 -16.43
CA PHE A 144 6.45 5.89 -16.10
C PHE A 144 5.85 6.54 -14.86
N LEU A 145 4.55 6.35 -14.61
CA LEU A 145 3.89 6.85 -13.40
C LEU A 145 4.60 6.37 -12.13
N GLU A 146 5.16 5.16 -12.14
CA GLU A 146 5.96 4.59 -11.03
C GLU A 146 7.27 5.36 -10.79
N ILE A 147 7.89 5.89 -11.84
CA ILE A 147 9.23 6.52 -11.80
C ILE A 147 9.13 8.02 -11.48
N LEU A 148 7.98 8.64 -11.75
CA LEU A 148 7.80 10.09 -11.61
C LEU A 148 8.05 10.62 -10.19
N LEU A 149 7.96 9.77 -9.16
CA LEU A 149 8.31 10.13 -7.78
C LEU A 149 9.73 10.69 -7.66
N ALA A 150 10.69 10.19 -8.45
CA ALA A 150 12.09 10.63 -8.42
C ALA A 150 12.31 12.06 -8.94
N PHE A 151 11.30 12.66 -9.59
CA PHE A 151 11.37 13.98 -10.20
C PHE A 151 10.44 15.02 -9.54
N LEU A 152 9.76 14.65 -8.46
CA LEU A 152 8.89 15.55 -7.72
C LEU A 152 9.72 16.54 -6.89
N THR A 153 9.36 17.82 -6.93
CA THR A 153 10.01 18.87 -6.11
C THR A 153 8.96 19.79 -5.49
N PRO A 154 9.20 20.34 -4.29
CA PRO A 154 8.19 21.12 -3.56
C PRO A 154 7.83 22.45 -4.23
N ARG A 155 8.75 23.08 -4.98
CA ARG A 155 8.54 24.35 -5.70
C ARG A 155 7.83 24.15 -7.06
N THR A 156 6.82 23.29 -7.09
CA THR A 156 6.15 22.87 -8.32
C THR A 156 4.65 23.12 -8.27
N MET A 157 4.10 23.71 -9.34
CA MET A 157 2.66 23.63 -9.61
C MET A 157 2.36 22.35 -10.37
N PHE A 158 1.43 21.57 -9.83
CA PHE A 158 0.95 20.33 -10.43
C PHE A 158 -0.39 20.58 -11.12
N LEU A 159 -0.47 20.18 -12.39
CA LEU A 159 -1.72 20.11 -13.14
C LEU A 159 -2.04 18.63 -13.33
N LEU A 160 -3.05 18.13 -12.65
CA LEU A 160 -3.48 16.73 -12.69
C LEU A 160 -4.63 16.57 -13.70
N LEU A 161 -4.33 15.97 -14.84
CA LEU A 161 -5.24 15.91 -15.99
C LEU A 161 -6.04 14.60 -16.05
N PHE A 162 -7.29 14.74 -16.47
CA PHE A 162 -8.19 13.63 -16.76
C PHE A 162 -9.03 13.92 -18.01
N ASP A 163 -9.59 12.87 -18.61
CA ASP A 163 -10.54 13.01 -19.73
C ASP A 163 -11.95 13.23 -19.17
N ALA A 164 -12.45 14.46 -19.21
CA ALA A 164 -13.75 14.78 -18.60
C ALA A 164 -14.94 14.13 -19.33
N SER A 165 -14.72 13.61 -20.55
CA SER A 165 -15.78 13.00 -21.35
C SER A 165 -16.06 11.53 -21.00
N LYS A 166 -15.21 10.93 -20.15
CA LYS A 166 -15.33 9.54 -19.72
C LYS A 166 -15.89 9.43 -18.31
N ASP A 167 -16.32 8.23 -17.94
CA ASP A 167 -16.62 7.92 -16.54
C ASP A 167 -15.31 7.78 -15.75
N PHE A 168 -15.29 8.34 -14.55
CA PHE A 168 -14.13 8.35 -13.66
C PHE A 168 -13.94 7.01 -12.95
N MET A 169 -15.04 6.30 -12.73
CA MET A 169 -15.03 4.99 -12.08
C MET A 169 -14.58 3.89 -13.05
N GLU A 170 -14.51 4.17 -14.34
CA GLU A 170 -13.99 3.24 -15.33
C GLU A 170 -12.47 3.10 -15.24
N ARG A 171 -12.02 1.86 -15.46
CA ARG A 171 -10.61 1.51 -15.60
C ARG A 171 -10.02 2.21 -16.81
N TRP A 172 -8.87 2.84 -16.63
CA TRP A 172 -8.24 3.58 -17.71
C TRP A 172 -7.36 2.66 -18.59
N GLN A 173 -7.32 2.97 -19.87
CA GLN A 173 -6.48 2.28 -20.85
C GLN A 173 -5.42 3.24 -21.36
N SER A 174 -4.16 2.79 -21.35
CA SER A 174 -3.07 3.59 -21.91
C SER A 174 -3.28 3.79 -23.42
N ARG A 175 -3.15 5.02 -23.89
CA ARG A 175 -3.29 5.39 -25.30
C ARG A 175 -2.05 6.15 -25.77
N GLN A 176 -1.48 5.70 -26.87
CA GLN A 176 -0.33 6.33 -27.52
C GLN A 176 -0.66 6.73 -28.96
N ASN A 177 -0.48 8.00 -29.30
CA ASN A 177 -0.48 8.48 -30.68
C ASN A 177 0.95 8.40 -31.22
N THR A 178 1.12 7.75 -32.36
CA THR A 178 2.41 7.54 -33.04
C THR A 178 2.68 8.65 -34.06
N PRO A 179 3.95 8.89 -34.47
CA PRO A 179 4.29 9.93 -35.44
C PRO A 179 3.61 9.77 -36.81
N ASP A 180 3.29 8.54 -37.23
CA ASP A 180 2.57 8.24 -38.47
C ASP A 180 1.04 8.35 -38.34
N GLY A 181 0.55 8.85 -37.21
CA GLY A 181 -0.87 9.13 -36.97
C GLY A 181 -1.70 7.95 -36.48
N ARG A 182 -1.10 6.77 -36.23
CA ARG A 182 -1.81 5.63 -35.65
C ARG A 182 -2.02 5.81 -34.15
N VAL A 183 -3.09 5.22 -33.64
CA VAL A 183 -3.37 5.17 -32.20
C VAL A 183 -3.16 3.74 -31.70
N LEU A 184 -2.16 3.57 -30.84
CA LEU A 184 -1.90 2.31 -30.14
C LEU A 184 -2.59 2.32 -28.78
N PHE A 185 -3.32 1.25 -28.51
CA PHE A 185 -3.92 1.02 -27.19
C PHE A 185 -3.05 0.03 -26.42
N GLY A 186 -2.63 0.46 -25.24
CA GLY A 186 -1.89 -0.35 -24.27
C GLY A 186 -2.84 -1.17 -23.39
N GLU A 187 -2.30 -1.62 -22.25
CA GLU A 187 -3.08 -2.36 -21.27
C GLU A 187 -4.18 -1.52 -20.61
N VAL A 188 -5.23 -2.21 -20.17
CA VAL A 188 -6.25 -1.66 -19.28
C VAL A 188 -5.79 -1.91 -17.85
N VAL A 189 -5.49 -0.83 -17.13
CA VAL A 189 -4.92 -0.92 -15.78
C VAL A 189 -6.01 -1.32 -14.78
N ASN A 190 -5.65 -2.01 -13.69
CA ASN A 190 -6.57 -2.37 -12.60
C ASN A 190 -6.85 -1.22 -11.63
N GLU A 191 -7.12 -0.05 -12.19
CA GLU A 191 -7.26 1.20 -11.45
C GLU A 191 -8.23 2.11 -12.22
N SER A 192 -9.16 2.75 -11.50
CA SER A 192 -10.06 3.74 -12.10
C SER A 192 -9.37 5.10 -12.29
N THR A 193 -9.95 5.99 -13.08
CA THR A 193 -9.41 7.35 -13.22
C THR A 193 -9.48 8.10 -11.89
N SER A 194 -10.55 7.90 -11.11
CA SER A 194 -10.69 8.47 -9.76
C SER A 194 -9.60 7.98 -8.80
N ASP A 195 -9.28 6.68 -8.82
CA ASP A 195 -8.25 6.11 -7.94
C ASP A 195 -6.88 6.70 -8.28
N LEU A 196 -6.52 6.73 -9.58
CA LEU A 196 -5.27 7.34 -10.02
C LEU A 196 -5.16 8.80 -9.57
N MET A 197 -6.23 9.56 -9.74
CA MET A 197 -6.25 10.97 -9.36
C MET A 197 -6.08 11.15 -7.86
N ALA A 198 -6.84 10.40 -7.05
CA ALA A 198 -6.76 10.47 -5.59
C ALA A 198 -5.38 10.03 -5.07
N LYS A 199 -4.79 8.98 -5.65
CA LYS A 199 -3.42 8.54 -5.35
C LYS A 199 -2.39 9.64 -5.62
N TRP A 200 -2.48 10.36 -6.74
CA TRP A 200 -1.59 11.49 -7.03
C TRP A 200 -1.80 12.67 -6.07
N MET A 201 -3.04 13.04 -5.74
CA MET A 201 -3.34 14.08 -4.76
C MET A 201 -2.73 13.75 -3.39
N SER A 202 -3.00 12.54 -2.90
CA SER A 202 -2.46 11.98 -1.67
C SER A 202 -0.93 12.00 -1.66
N THR A 203 -0.30 11.60 -2.75
CA THR A 203 1.15 11.51 -2.88
C THR A 203 1.82 12.87 -2.84
N ILE A 204 1.33 13.83 -3.62
CA ILE A 204 1.87 15.20 -3.62
C ILE A 204 1.73 15.82 -2.22
N HIS A 205 0.61 15.57 -1.55
CA HIS A 205 0.40 16.03 -0.18
C HIS A 205 1.41 15.41 0.79
N SER A 206 1.49 14.08 0.84
CA SER A 206 2.35 13.39 1.82
C SER A 206 3.84 13.59 1.58
N HIS A 207 4.28 13.75 0.33
CA HIS A 207 5.70 13.83 -0.02
C HIS A 207 6.25 15.25 -0.02
N LEU A 208 5.42 16.25 -0.38
CA LEU A 208 5.92 17.60 -0.67
C LEU A 208 5.39 18.69 0.26
N ILE A 209 4.33 18.44 1.03
CA ILE A 209 3.80 19.45 1.96
C ILE A 209 4.60 19.43 3.25
N LYS A 210 5.18 20.58 3.58
CA LYS A 210 5.78 20.85 4.89
C LYS A 210 4.67 21.32 5.84
N HIS A 211 4.56 20.72 7.02
CA HIS A 211 3.64 21.21 8.07
C HIS A 211 4.03 22.59 8.63
N ASN A 212 5.25 23.06 8.33
CA ASN A 212 5.65 24.45 8.56
C ASN A 212 5.21 25.32 7.39
N LYS A 213 4.42 26.36 7.69
CA LYS A 213 3.77 27.31 6.77
C LYS A 213 4.76 28.22 6.01
N ASP A 214 5.76 27.66 5.35
CA ASP A 214 6.59 28.44 4.43
C ASP A 214 5.88 28.57 3.08
N ASP A 215 6.00 29.75 2.45
CA ASP A 215 5.38 30.14 1.17
C ASP A 215 5.78 29.28 -0.05
N THR A 216 6.60 28.25 0.14
CA THR A 216 7.15 27.36 -0.91
C THR A 216 6.34 26.08 -1.13
N SER A 217 5.11 26.01 -0.63
CA SER A 217 4.26 24.81 -0.73
C SER A 217 3.78 24.58 -2.17
N PRO A 218 3.67 23.31 -2.62
CA PRO A 218 3.16 23.00 -3.96
C PRO A 218 1.70 23.45 -4.12
N SER A 219 1.27 23.68 -5.36
CA SER A 219 -0.12 23.99 -5.69
C SER A 219 -0.66 22.99 -6.72
N LEU A 220 -1.88 22.48 -6.51
CA LEU A 220 -2.48 21.45 -7.36
C LEU A 220 -3.79 21.94 -8.00
N TYR A 221 -3.93 21.75 -9.31
CA TYR A 221 -5.18 21.94 -10.05
C TYR A 221 -5.60 20.65 -10.73
N CYS A 222 -6.89 20.33 -10.66
CA CYS A 222 -7.44 19.22 -11.42
C CYS A 222 -8.00 19.73 -12.75
N ILE A 223 -7.51 19.20 -13.86
CA ILE A 223 -7.84 19.71 -15.20
C ILE A 223 -8.55 18.61 -16.01
N GLY A 224 -9.85 18.79 -16.22
CA GLY A 224 -10.62 17.96 -17.13
C GLY A 224 -10.52 18.45 -18.56
N THR A 225 -9.92 17.66 -19.45
CA THR A 225 -9.85 17.99 -20.88
C THR A 225 -11.08 17.49 -21.63
N ARG A 226 -11.15 17.79 -22.94
CA ARG A 226 -12.29 17.49 -23.81
C ARG A 226 -13.60 18.16 -23.38
N GLY A 227 -13.50 19.37 -22.85
CA GLY A 227 -14.65 20.18 -22.48
C GLY A 227 -15.61 20.44 -23.64
N ASP A 228 -15.15 20.37 -24.90
CA ASP A 228 -15.97 20.45 -26.12
C ASP A 228 -17.07 19.39 -26.16
N LYS A 229 -16.80 18.20 -25.61
CA LYS A 229 -17.75 17.08 -25.60
C LYS A 229 -18.81 17.19 -24.51
N LEU A 230 -18.66 18.13 -23.57
CA LEU A 230 -19.54 18.25 -22.42
C LEU A 230 -20.43 19.48 -22.53
N ARG A 231 -21.73 19.27 -22.34
CA ARG A 231 -22.68 20.37 -22.10
C ARG A 231 -22.42 21.02 -20.74
N ARG A 232 -22.81 22.29 -20.58
CA ARG A 232 -22.61 23.09 -19.35
C ARG A 232 -23.07 22.39 -18.06
N LYS A 233 -24.21 21.68 -18.08
CA LYS A 233 -24.72 20.92 -16.92
C LYS A 233 -23.75 19.80 -16.52
N ARG A 234 -23.26 19.02 -17.49
CA ARG A 234 -22.31 17.92 -17.26
C ARG A 234 -20.96 18.42 -16.78
N LYS A 235 -20.45 19.55 -17.31
CA LYS A 235 -19.21 20.17 -16.80
C LYS A 235 -19.30 20.47 -15.29
N LYS A 236 -20.44 21.01 -14.82
CA LYS A 236 -20.66 21.27 -13.38
C LYS A 236 -20.76 19.98 -12.55
N GLU A 237 -21.37 18.94 -13.10
CA GLU A 237 -21.48 17.64 -12.44
C GLU A 237 -20.11 16.98 -12.28
N VAL A 238 -19.31 16.94 -13.34
CA VAL A 238 -17.93 16.40 -13.31
C VAL A 238 -17.07 17.18 -12.31
N LYS A 239 -17.17 18.52 -12.29
CA LYS A 239 -16.48 19.34 -11.29
C LYS A 239 -16.82 18.93 -9.86
N LYS A 240 -18.11 18.72 -9.56
CA LYS A 240 -18.58 18.25 -8.25
C LYS A 240 -18.10 16.84 -7.91
N GLN A 241 -18.08 15.93 -8.90
CA GLN A 241 -17.57 14.57 -8.70
C GLN A 241 -16.10 14.59 -8.28
N ILE A 242 -15.26 15.37 -8.97
CA ILE A 242 -13.84 15.50 -8.58
C ILE A 242 -13.69 16.19 -7.23
N GLN A 243 -14.51 17.21 -6.92
CA GLN A 243 -14.52 17.85 -5.61
C GLN A 243 -14.82 16.84 -4.48
N SER A 244 -15.81 15.96 -4.67
CA SER A 244 -16.15 14.94 -3.68
C SER A 244 -15.05 13.89 -3.45
N LEU A 245 -14.08 13.74 -4.36
CA LEU A 245 -12.94 12.82 -4.16
C LEU A 245 -11.97 13.30 -3.08
N TYR A 246 -11.85 14.61 -2.89
CA TYR A 246 -10.92 15.22 -1.94
C TYR A 246 -11.61 16.00 -0.82
N GLU A 247 -12.94 16.11 -0.85
CA GLU A 247 -13.72 16.68 0.25
C GLU A 247 -13.49 15.86 1.53
N GLU A 248 -13.28 16.55 2.66
CA GLU A 248 -12.97 15.95 3.97
C GLU A 248 -11.69 15.10 4.01
N LYS A 249 -10.82 15.18 3.00
CA LYS A 249 -9.49 14.55 3.01
C LYS A 249 -8.43 15.51 3.55
N GLU A 250 -7.40 14.95 4.19
CA GLU A 250 -6.26 15.72 4.71
C GLU A 250 -5.60 16.59 3.62
N PHE A 251 -5.62 16.10 2.37
CA PHE A 251 -5.02 16.78 1.23
C PHE A 251 -5.92 17.79 0.51
N SER A 252 -7.11 18.10 1.03
CA SER A 252 -8.05 19.01 0.34
C SER A 252 -7.46 20.41 0.13
N ASP A 253 -6.69 20.93 1.10
CA ASP A 253 -6.09 22.28 1.09
C ASP A 253 -5.05 22.50 -0.04
N LEU A 254 -4.49 21.39 -0.54
CA LEU A 254 -3.55 21.38 -1.67
C LEU A 254 -4.25 21.71 -2.99
N ILE A 255 -5.51 21.27 -3.16
CA ILE A 255 -6.26 21.46 -4.41
C ILE A 255 -6.84 22.87 -4.44
N LYS A 256 -6.45 23.65 -5.46
CA LYS A 256 -6.91 25.04 -5.61
C LYS A 256 -8.21 25.17 -6.38
N ASP A 257 -8.34 24.42 -7.49
CA ASP A 257 -9.60 24.35 -8.22
C ASP A 257 -9.65 23.12 -9.16
N VAL A 258 -10.85 22.85 -9.67
CA VAL A 258 -11.11 21.94 -10.78
C VAL A 258 -11.60 22.74 -12.00
N LEU A 259 -10.88 22.64 -13.12
CA LEU A 259 -11.21 23.34 -14.37
C LEU A 259 -11.55 22.33 -15.46
N ILE A 260 -12.63 22.57 -16.23
CA ILE A 260 -13.05 21.72 -17.35
C ILE A 260 -12.87 22.48 -18.66
N ILE A 261 -11.80 22.15 -19.38
CA ILE A 261 -11.23 22.96 -20.46
C ILE A 261 -11.57 22.37 -21.83
N ASP A 262 -12.08 23.20 -22.73
CA ASP A 262 -12.16 22.92 -24.16
C ASP A 262 -10.84 23.30 -24.87
N ASN A 263 -9.92 22.34 -24.97
CA ASN A 263 -8.65 22.54 -25.67
C ASN A 263 -8.80 22.73 -27.20
N THR A 264 -9.96 22.47 -27.81
CA THR A 264 -10.17 22.66 -29.26
C THR A 264 -10.29 24.13 -29.65
N THR A 265 -10.50 25.00 -28.67
CA THR A 265 -10.56 26.45 -28.83
C THR A 265 -9.19 27.13 -28.76
N SER A 266 -8.15 26.36 -28.39
CA SER A 266 -6.76 26.79 -28.25
C SER A 266 -6.25 27.60 -29.43
N GLY A 267 -5.72 28.79 -29.15
CA GLY A 267 -5.15 29.70 -30.15
C GLY A 267 -6.17 30.46 -31.01
N LYS A 268 -7.47 30.43 -30.66
CA LYS A 268 -8.52 31.18 -31.37
C LYS A 268 -8.78 32.59 -30.81
N GLY A 269 -7.89 33.11 -29.97
CA GLY A 269 -7.98 34.45 -29.38
C GLY A 269 -9.23 34.61 -28.51
N VAL A 270 -10.09 35.58 -28.81
CA VAL A 270 -11.32 35.87 -28.03
C VAL A 270 -12.29 34.68 -27.93
N LYS A 271 -12.17 33.69 -28.83
CA LYS A 271 -12.99 32.47 -28.81
C LYS A 271 -12.38 31.33 -27.99
N GLU A 272 -11.24 31.54 -27.34
CA GLU A 272 -10.60 30.57 -26.46
C GLU A 272 -11.43 30.33 -25.18
N ASP A 273 -11.37 29.11 -24.65
CA ASP A 273 -12.08 28.75 -23.41
C ASP A 273 -11.59 29.66 -22.26
N PRO A 274 -12.49 30.40 -21.59
CA PRO A 274 -12.11 31.32 -20.50
C PRO A 274 -11.32 30.66 -19.36
N SER A 275 -11.48 29.34 -19.17
CA SER A 275 -10.75 28.57 -18.16
C SER A 275 -9.23 28.56 -18.40
N ILE A 276 -8.77 28.78 -19.64
CA ILE A 276 -7.34 28.94 -19.96
C ILE A 276 -6.82 30.24 -19.37
N THR A 277 -7.57 31.33 -19.52
CA THR A 277 -7.23 32.64 -18.93
C THR A 277 -7.20 32.57 -17.41
N ASP A 278 -8.16 31.86 -16.80
CA ASP A 278 -8.18 31.63 -15.34
C ASP A 278 -6.94 30.85 -14.90
N LEU A 279 -6.53 29.84 -15.68
CA LEU A 279 -5.32 29.05 -15.41
C LEU A 279 -4.03 29.88 -15.58
N HIS A 280 -3.94 30.76 -16.58
CA HIS A 280 -2.82 31.70 -16.69
C HIS A 280 -2.73 32.61 -15.46
N GLY A 281 -3.85 33.17 -15.01
CA GLY A 281 -3.89 34.00 -13.80
C GLY A 281 -3.48 33.24 -12.53
N ALA A 282 -3.84 31.96 -12.43
CA ALA A 282 -3.39 31.09 -11.34
C ALA A 282 -1.88 30.84 -11.38
N ILE A 283 -1.32 30.58 -12.57
CA ILE A 283 0.13 30.38 -12.73
C ILE A 283 0.89 31.68 -12.41
N ASP A 284 0.42 32.84 -12.89
CA ASP A 284 1.03 34.14 -12.57
C ASP A 284 1.06 34.40 -11.05
N SER A 285 -0.05 34.09 -10.36
CA SER A 285 -0.14 34.21 -8.90
C SER A 285 0.85 33.30 -8.18
N PHE A 286 1.02 32.07 -8.66
CA PHE A 286 1.96 31.10 -8.09
C PHE A 286 3.42 31.51 -8.31
N ILE A 287 3.76 31.98 -9.50
CA ILE A 287 5.10 32.49 -9.82
C ILE A 287 5.50 33.62 -8.85
N ASN A 288 4.58 34.56 -8.60
CA ASN A 288 4.85 35.70 -7.72
C ASN A 288 5.14 35.29 -6.28
N LYS A 289 4.55 34.18 -5.81
CA LYS A 289 4.81 33.63 -4.49
C LYS A 289 6.15 32.92 -4.40
N LEU A 290 6.58 32.27 -5.49
CA LEU A 290 7.82 31.50 -5.53
C LEU A 290 9.06 32.28 -5.96
N ALA A 291 8.91 33.55 -6.37
CA ALA A 291 10.02 34.38 -6.81
C ALA A 291 11.07 34.53 -5.69
N VAL A 292 12.26 33.97 -5.90
CA VAL A 292 13.40 34.10 -4.98
C VAL A 292 14.37 35.15 -5.55
N LYS A 293 14.93 35.99 -4.68
CA LYS A 293 16.04 36.87 -5.06
C LYS A 293 17.28 36.01 -5.30
N THR A 294 17.65 35.85 -6.57
CA THR A 294 18.80 35.04 -6.97
C THR A 294 20.00 35.94 -7.30
N PRO A 295 21.19 35.65 -6.78
CA PRO A 295 22.42 36.34 -7.16
C PRO A 295 22.71 36.25 -8.66
N VAL A 296 23.21 37.34 -9.28
CA VAL A 296 23.46 37.38 -10.74
C VAL A 296 24.56 36.40 -11.16
N ASN A 297 25.57 36.17 -10.32
CA ASN A 297 26.59 35.14 -10.54
C ASN A 297 25.98 33.74 -10.71
N TRP A 298 24.89 33.41 -10.01
CA TRP A 298 24.21 32.12 -10.17
C TRP A 298 23.52 32.02 -11.53
N VAL A 299 22.91 33.13 -11.99
CA VAL A 299 22.28 33.20 -13.33
C VAL A 299 23.33 33.03 -14.44
N ILE A 300 24.48 33.70 -14.31
CA ILE A 300 25.62 33.55 -15.23
C ILE A 300 26.11 32.09 -15.22
N PHE A 301 26.32 31.52 -14.03
CA PHE A 301 26.73 30.12 -13.87
C PHE A 301 25.78 29.16 -14.60
N ARG A 302 24.47 29.29 -14.39
CA ARG A 302 23.44 28.51 -15.09
C ARG A 302 23.58 28.64 -16.61
N LYS A 303 23.77 29.86 -17.13
CA LYS A 303 23.89 30.07 -18.58
C LYS A 303 25.13 29.40 -19.14
N VAL A 304 26.27 29.53 -18.46
CA VAL A 304 27.50 28.87 -18.90
C VAL A 304 27.28 27.36 -18.97
N LEU A 305 26.64 26.77 -17.97
CA LEU A 305 26.28 25.34 -18.00
C LEU A 305 25.37 24.96 -19.19
N GLN A 306 24.46 25.84 -19.61
CA GLN A 306 23.54 25.58 -20.74
C GLN A 306 24.22 25.68 -22.11
N GLU A 307 25.27 26.50 -22.25
CA GLU A 307 26.04 26.63 -23.50
C GLU A 307 26.99 25.46 -23.73
N LEU A 308 27.25 24.66 -22.69
CA LEU A 308 28.03 23.45 -22.79
C LEU A 308 27.33 22.44 -23.71
N LYS A 309 28.09 21.88 -24.65
CA LYS A 309 27.59 20.84 -25.56
C LYS A 309 27.51 19.45 -24.88
N GLN A 310 28.05 19.32 -23.67
CA GLN A 310 28.01 18.08 -22.90
C GLN A 310 26.66 17.90 -22.19
N ASN A 311 26.18 16.65 -22.11
CA ASN A 311 25.00 16.32 -21.29
C ASN A 311 25.34 16.14 -19.80
N VAL A 312 26.60 15.85 -19.49
CA VAL A 312 27.11 15.55 -18.14
C VAL A 312 28.50 16.16 -17.99
N ILE A 313 28.78 16.75 -16.82
CA ILE A 313 30.11 17.23 -16.41
C ILE A 313 30.46 16.69 -15.02
N SER A 314 31.72 16.83 -14.60
CA SER A 314 32.10 16.50 -13.24
C SER A 314 31.70 17.62 -12.26
N VAL A 315 31.54 17.28 -10.97
CA VAL A 315 31.34 18.28 -9.92
C VAL A 315 32.54 19.21 -9.80
N SER A 316 33.76 18.70 -10.04
CA SER A 316 34.97 19.52 -10.07
C SER A 316 34.93 20.57 -11.20
N ASP A 317 34.44 20.20 -12.38
CA ASP A 317 34.22 21.13 -13.49
C ASP A 317 33.16 22.17 -13.12
N ALA A 318 32.05 21.72 -12.54
CA ALA A 318 31.01 22.63 -12.08
C ALA A 318 31.53 23.64 -11.03
N ILE A 319 32.39 23.20 -10.10
CA ILE A 319 33.06 24.08 -9.14
C ILE A 319 33.98 25.07 -9.85
N ALA A 320 34.79 24.63 -10.81
CA ALA A 320 35.67 25.51 -11.57
C ALA A 320 34.88 26.58 -12.35
N ILE A 321 33.77 26.18 -12.99
CA ILE A 321 32.86 27.09 -13.68
C ILE A 321 32.22 28.07 -12.69
N GLY A 322 31.76 27.59 -11.53
CA GLY A 322 31.19 28.43 -10.48
C GLY A 322 32.17 29.49 -9.99
N VAL A 323 33.43 29.10 -9.74
CA VAL A 323 34.51 30.02 -9.34
C VAL A 323 34.78 31.07 -10.41
N ALA A 324 34.81 30.68 -11.69
CA ALA A 324 34.95 31.62 -12.81
C ALA A 324 33.76 32.59 -12.92
N CYS A 325 32.57 32.17 -12.49
CA CYS A 325 31.40 33.02 -12.35
C CYS A 325 31.35 33.81 -11.04
N HIS A 326 32.41 33.80 -10.21
CA HIS A 326 32.48 34.43 -8.89
C HIS A 326 31.50 33.84 -7.85
N ILE A 327 31.32 32.52 -7.85
CA ILE A 327 30.66 31.77 -6.78
C ILE A 327 31.77 31.12 -5.94
N PRO A 328 31.78 31.27 -4.60
CA PRO A 328 32.72 30.57 -3.75
C PRO A 328 32.66 29.05 -3.99
N ALA A 329 33.81 28.39 -4.10
CA ALA A 329 33.87 26.96 -4.45
C ALA A 329 33.03 26.07 -3.51
N GLY A 330 32.98 26.40 -2.22
CA GLY A 330 32.18 25.69 -1.23
C GLY A 330 30.67 25.85 -1.38
N ASP A 331 30.21 26.91 -2.06
CA ASP A 331 28.79 27.21 -2.24
C ASP A 331 28.22 26.55 -3.50
N VAL A 332 29.05 26.21 -4.49
CA VAL A 332 28.62 25.65 -5.78
C VAL A 332 27.73 24.40 -5.63
N PRO A 333 28.03 23.42 -4.75
CA PRO A 333 27.14 22.28 -4.52
C PRO A 333 25.73 22.67 -4.06
N GLU A 334 25.60 23.73 -3.25
CA GLU A 334 24.28 24.24 -2.83
C GLU A 334 23.55 24.95 -3.98
N VAL A 335 24.28 25.66 -4.86
CA VAL A 335 23.74 26.22 -6.10
C VAL A 335 23.22 25.13 -7.03
N LEU A 336 23.96 24.01 -7.15
CA LEU A 336 23.54 22.86 -7.94
C LEU A 336 22.28 22.19 -7.36
N LYS A 337 22.19 22.05 -6.03
CA LYS A 337 20.95 21.57 -5.37
C LYS A 337 19.77 22.52 -5.63
N PHE A 338 20.00 23.83 -5.58
CA PHE A 338 18.97 24.82 -5.93
C PHE A 338 18.47 24.63 -7.37
N TYR A 339 19.37 24.45 -8.35
CA TYR A 339 18.96 24.19 -9.73
C TYR A 339 18.39 22.78 -9.95
N HIS A 340 18.73 21.82 -9.11
CA HIS A 340 18.09 20.50 -9.07
C HIS A 340 16.62 20.62 -8.65
N GLU A 341 16.31 21.36 -7.59
CA GLU A 341 14.92 21.59 -7.14
C GLU A 341 14.06 22.31 -8.20
N LEU A 342 14.68 23.18 -9.01
CA LEU A 342 14.02 23.85 -10.13
C LEU A 342 13.89 22.98 -11.39
N GLY A 343 14.52 21.80 -11.40
CA GLY A 343 14.54 20.90 -12.55
C GLY A 343 15.38 21.41 -13.73
N ALA A 344 16.32 22.33 -13.48
CA ALA A 344 17.22 22.88 -14.50
C ALA A 344 18.43 21.97 -14.76
N VAL A 345 18.92 21.30 -13.72
CA VAL A 345 19.99 20.27 -13.78
C VAL A 345 19.60 19.08 -12.91
N LEU A 346 20.27 17.93 -13.04
CA LEU A 346 20.14 16.85 -12.06
C LEU A 346 21.48 16.63 -11.34
N TYR A 347 21.45 16.67 -10.02
CA TYR A 347 22.61 16.51 -9.16
C TYR A 347 22.26 15.58 -8.00
N TYR A 348 22.95 14.44 -7.91
CA TYR A 348 22.65 13.36 -6.96
C TYR A 348 23.87 13.03 -6.08
N PRO A 349 24.27 13.93 -5.15
CA PRO A 349 25.44 13.75 -4.29
C PRO A 349 25.41 12.50 -3.39
N GLN A 350 24.22 11.96 -3.15
CA GLN A 350 23.95 10.80 -2.31
C GLN A 350 24.13 9.44 -3.02
N ILE A 351 24.27 9.43 -4.35
CA ILE A 351 24.43 8.20 -5.15
C ILE A 351 25.91 8.05 -5.50
N GLU A 352 26.55 6.97 -5.07
CA GLU A 352 28.01 6.81 -5.17
C GLU A 352 28.55 6.98 -6.60
N GLY A 353 27.94 6.36 -7.61
CA GLY A 353 28.34 6.52 -9.02
C GLY A 353 28.01 7.88 -9.65
N LEU A 354 27.10 8.66 -9.05
CA LEU A 354 26.69 9.97 -9.57
C LEU A 354 27.13 11.16 -8.70
N ASN A 355 27.72 10.92 -7.53
CA ASN A 355 28.06 11.98 -6.57
C ASN A 355 29.09 12.99 -7.10
N LYS A 356 29.86 12.58 -8.10
CA LYS A 356 30.87 13.38 -8.82
C LYS A 356 30.37 13.90 -10.16
N LYS A 357 29.10 13.73 -10.51
CA LYS A 357 28.53 14.12 -11.81
C LYS A 357 27.39 15.12 -11.65
N VAL A 358 27.31 16.03 -12.61
CA VAL A 358 26.19 16.95 -12.78
C VAL A 358 25.62 16.71 -14.17
N ILE A 359 24.34 16.34 -14.21
CA ILE A 359 23.62 16.12 -15.46
C ILE A 359 23.01 17.47 -15.88
N LEU A 360 23.47 18.01 -16.99
CA LEU A 360 23.08 19.33 -17.49
C LEU A 360 21.76 19.32 -18.26
N SER A 361 21.41 18.18 -18.86
CA SER A 361 20.17 18.01 -19.62
C SER A 361 19.24 16.95 -18.98
N PRO A 362 18.27 17.38 -18.15
CA PRO A 362 17.25 16.48 -17.60
C PRO A 362 16.49 15.72 -18.69
N LYS A 363 16.20 16.37 -19.83
CA LYS A 363 15.50 15.75 -20.97
C LYS A 363 16.29 14.55 -21.51
N TRP A 364 17.57 14.75 -21.84
CA TRP A 364 18.43 13.67 -22.35
C TRP A 364 18.49 12.51 -21.36
N PHE A 365 18.58 12.80 -20.06
CA PHE A 365 18.69 11.77 -19.03
C PHE A 365 17.42 10.96 -18.87
N VAL A 366 16.27 11.63 -18.87
CA VAL A 366 14.96 10.98 -18.86
C VAL A 366 14.75 10.14 -20.12
N ASP A 367 15.15 10.63 -21.29
CA ASP A 367 15.13 9.87 -22.54
C ASP A 367 16.05 8.64 -22.48
N ALA A 368 17.23 8.76 -21.86
CA ALA A 368 18.16 7.65 -21.66
C ALA A 368 17.56 6.55 -20.77
N ILE A 369 17.02 6.91 -19.60
CA ILE A 369 16.29 5.99 -18.72
C ILE A 369 15.13 5.33 -19.46
N GLY A 370 14.41 6.11 -20.27
CA GLY A 370 13.30 5.68 -21.10
C GLY A 370 13.57 4.49 -22.02
N LYS A 371 14.81 4.30 -22.47
CA LYS A 371 15.18 3.27 -23.42
C LYS A 371 14.94 1.83 -22.90
N VAL A 372 14.95 1.62 -21.59
CA VAL A 372 14.67 0.29 -20.98
C VAL A 372 13.18 0.01 -20.78
N PHE A 373 12.33 1.02 -21.00
CA PHE A 373 10.88 0.95 -20.88
C PHE A 373 10.14 0.99 -22.24
N PRO A 374 10.62 0.33 -23.32
CA PRO A 374 10.09 0.56 -24.66
C PRO A 374 8.63 0.14 -24.76
N LEU A 375 7.79 1.08 -25.20
CA LEU A 375 6.35 0.92 -25.40
C LEU A 375 5.99 0.20 -26.71
N GLU A 376 6.96 -0.01 -27.61
CA GLU A 376 6.72 -0.55 -28.95
C GLU A 376 6.68 -2.08 -28.95
N LYS A 377 5.68 -2.64 -29.64
CA LYS A 377 5.47 -4.08 -29.83
C LYS A 377 6.43 -4.70 -30.86
N GLU A 378 7.15 -3.90 -31.64
CA GLU A 378 7.84 -4.35 -32.86
C GLU A 378 9.26 -4.92 -32.68
N TRP A 379 9.73 -5.13 -31.45
CA TRP A 379 11.00 -5.83 -31.24
C TRP A 379 10.78 -7.34 -31.23
N SER A 380 10.83 -7.94 -32.41
CA SER A 380 11.22 -9.34 -32.56
C SER A 380 12.69 -9.49 -32.19
N GLY A 381 13.06 -10.40 -31.28
CA GLY A 381 14.22 -11.22 -31.60
C GLY A 381 15.32 -11.56 -30.59
N THR A 382 15.24 -11.26 -29.28
CA THR A 382 16.23 -11.85 -28.35
C THR A 382 15.60 -12.35 -27.05
N ASN A 383 16.14 -13.45 -26.51
CA ASN A 383 15.76 -14.01 -25.20
C ASN A 383 15.90 -12.97 -24.07
N ARG A 384 16.82 -12.00 -24.23
CA ARG A 384 17.09 -10.93 -23.25
C ARG A 384 15.90 -9.99 -23.05
N TRP A 385 15.30 -9.50 -24.15
CA TRP A 385 14.12 -8.65 -24.08
C TRP A 385 12.88 -9.40 -23.58
N TYR A 386 12.79 -10.71 -23.88
CA TYR A 386 11.73 -11.56 -23.35
C TYR A 386 11.79 -11.65 -21.82
N LEU A 387 12.98 -11.89 -21.24
CA LEU A 387 13.19 -11.93 -19.79
C LEU A 387 12.79 -10.60 -19.11
N LEU A 388 13.17 -9.47 -19.70
CA LEU A 388 12.79 -8.17 -19.18
C LEU A 388 11.27 -7.98 -19.19
N ARG A 389 10.61 -8.18 -20.33
CA ARG A 389 9.17 -7.89 -20.48
C ARG A 389 8.26 -8.89 -19.75
N ASN A 390 8.66 -10.16 -19.70
CA ASN A 390 7.84 -11.22 -19.12
C ASN A 390 8.20 -11.51 -17.67
N ASN A 391 9.45 -11.39 -17.27
CA ASN A 391 9.88 -11.74 -15.91
C ASN A 391 10.32 -10.50 -15.10
N GLY A 392 10.45 -9.33 -15.75
CA GLY A 392 10.95 -8.14 -15.08
C GLY A 392 12.45 -8.26 -14.81
N ILE A 393 13.17 -9.15 -15.50
CA ILE A 393 14.59 -9.39 -15.26
C ILE A 393 15.43 -8.68 -16.32
N LEU A 394 16.11 -7.62 -15.88
CA LEU A 394 17.07 -6.84 -16.64
C LEU A 394 18.48 -7.41 -16.41
N ILE A 395 19.08 -7.97 -17.46
CA ILE A 395 20.43 -8.56 -17.40
C ILE A 395 21.51 -7.61 -17.92
N GLN A 396 22.74 -7.76 -17.42
CA GLN A 396 23.87 -6.90 -17.77
C GLN A 396 24.16 -6.74 -19.26
N PRO A 397 24.21 -7.83 -20.07
CA PRO A 397 24.41 -7.67 -21.51
C PRO A 397 23.34 -6.82 -22.19
N LEU A 398 22.09 -6.81 -21.68
CA LEU A 398 21.01 -6.04 -22.25
C LEU A 398 21.12 -4.55 -21.92
N TYR A 399 21.32 -4.19 -20.66
CA TYR A 399 21.39 -2.76 -20.32
C TYR A 399 22.67 -2.10 -20.85
N GLN A 400 23.77 -2.85 -20.97
CA GLN A 400 24.98 -2.37 -21.63
C GLN A 400 24.73 -2.07 -23.11
N GLU A 401 24.01 -2.96 -23.81
CA GLU A 401 23.60 -2.76 -25.20
C GLU A 401 22.66 -1.54 -25.36
N VAL A 402 21.66 -1.42 -24.49
CA VAL A 402 20.66 -0.32 -24.52
C VAL A 402 21.30 1.05 -24.28
N TRP A 403 22.26 1.14 -23.36
CA TRP A 403 22.87 2.41 -22.94
C TRP A 403 24.27 2.66 -23.49
N GLN A 404 24.79 1.79 -24.36
CA GLN A 404 26.13 1.92 -24.96
C GLN A 404 26.39 3.30 -25.58
N SER A 405 25.37 3.88 -26.23
CA SER A 405 25.44 5.17 -26.93
C SER A 405 24.93 6.36 -26.12
N SER A 406 24.65 6.17 -24.83
CA SER A 406 24.06 7.22 -24.00
C SER A 406 25.06 8.32 -23.66
N GLY A 407 26.34 7.98 -23.48
CA GLY A 407 27.38 8.90 -22.99
C GLY A 407 27.50 8.91 -21.46
N ILE A 408 26.77 8.04 -20.77
CA ILE A 408 26.89 7.76 -19.34
C ILE A 408 27.13 6.26 -19.15
N ASP A 409 27.87 5.88 -18.11
CA ASP A 409 28.13 4.47 -17.83
C ASP A 409 26.79 3.77 -17.51
N PRO A 410 26.44 2.67 -18.21
CA PRO A 410 25.26 1.89 -17.89
C PRO A 410 25.14 1.49 -16.41
N GLU A 411 26.25 1.25 -15.71
CA GLU A 411 26.23 0.90 -14.27
C GLU A 411 25.76 2.08 -13.40
N GLU A 412 26.07 3.33 -13.77
CA GLU A 412 25.61 4.51 -13.03
C GLU A 412 24.09 4.72 -13.15
N ILE A 413 23.51 4.38 -14.32
CA ILE A 413 22.05 4.38 -14.49
C ILE A 413 21.43 3.29 -13.61
N ILE A 414 22.03 2.10 -13.56
CA ILE A 414 21.57 1.01 -12.70
C ILE A 414 21.65 1.40 -11.23
N GLU A 415 22.74 2.00 -10.77
CA GLU A 415 22.88 2.49 -9.40
C GLU A 415 21.79 3.48 -9.05
N LEU A 416 21.43 4.38 -9.97
CA LEU A 416 20.31 5.29 -9.79
C LEU A 416 18.97 4.54 -9.66
N LEU A 417 18.69 3.58 -10.55
CA LEU A 417 17.47 2.78 -10.46
C LEU A 417 17.40 1.97 -9.16
N VAL A 418 18.54 1.45 -8.68
CA VAL A 418 18.63 0.71 -7.41
C VAL A 418 18.46 1.66 -6.22
N HIS A 419 19.07 2.84 -6.26
CA HIS A 419 18.97 3.86 -5.22
C HIS A 419 17.51 4.29 -5.03
N PHE A 420 16.79 4.54 -6.12
CA PHE A 420 15.36 4.85 -6.09
C PHE A 420 14.44 3.65 -5.87
N ARG A 421 14.98 2.45 -5.60
CA ARG A 421 14.20 1.21 -5.44
C ARG A 421 13.34 0.86 -6.66
N LEU A 422 13.68 1.37 -7.84
CA LEU A 422 13.05 0.96 -9.10
C LEU A 422 13.58 -0.39 -9.58
N ALA A 423 14.84 -0.72 -9.21
CA ALA A 423 15.46 -2.00 -9.49
C ALA A 423 16.04 -2.64 -8.22
N ALA A 424 16.07 -3.98 -8.18
CA ALA A 424 16.77 -4.73 -7.15
C ALA A 424 17.70 -5.77 -7.77
N GLN A 425 18.95 -5.82 -7.33
CA GLN A 425 19.86 -6.89 -7.77
C GLN A 425 19.34 -8.24 -7.26
N VAL A 426 19.22 -9.20 -8.16
CA VAL A 426 18.72 -10.55 -7.87
C VAL A 426 19.57 -11.59 -8.60
N GLN A 427 19.45 -12.85 -8.21
CA GLN A 427 19.98 -13.98 -8.96
C GLN A 427 18.84 -14.93 -9.29
N THR A 428 18.62 -15.21 -10.58
CA THR A 428 17.54 -16.10 -11.03
C THR A 428 18.08 -17.23 -11.90
N GLU A 429 17.38 -18.36 -11.91
CA GLU A 429 17.69 -19.51 -12.78
C GLU A 429 17.23 -19.29 -14.23
N LEU A 430 16.55 -18.17 -14.51
CA LEU A 430 16.06 -17.83 -15.85
C LEU A 430 17.18 -17.45 -16.83
N TYR A 431 18.36 -17.11 -16.31
CA TYR A 431 19.54 -16.77 -17.10
C TYR A 431 20.77 -17.47 -16.52
N ASP A 432 21.20 -18.55 -17.18
CA ASP A 432 22.23 -19.50 -16.73
C ASP A 432 23.65 -18.98 -17.01
N ASP A 433 23.95 -17.77 -16.55
CA ASP A 433 25.30 -17.22 -16.52
C ASP A 433 25.48 -16.32 -15.30
N SER A 434 26.02 -16.89 -14.23
CA SER A 434 26.22 -16.23 -12.94
C SER A 434 27.28 -15.11 -12.97
N ARG A 435 28.01 -14.95 -14.08
CA ARG A 435 29.00 -13.88 -14.23
C ARG A 435 28.34 -12.52 -14.49
N PHE A 436 27.11 -12.52 -15.01
CA PHE A 436 26.40 -11.30 -15.36
C PHE A 436 25.44 -10.88 -14.24
N LYS A 437 25.44 -9.59 -13.91
CA LYS A 437 24.48 -9.02 -12.96
C LYS A 437 23.05 -9.12 -13.52
N GLN A 438 22.08 -9.42 -12.66
CA GLN A 438 20.66 -9.41 -12.99
C GLN A 438 19.92 -8.49 -12.02
N TYR A 439 18.91 -7.78 -12.53
CA TYR A 439 18.11 -6.84 -11.75
C TYR A 439 16.62 -7.09 -11.99
N PHE A 440 15.85 -7.12 -10.92
CA PHE A 440 14.39 -7.15 -10.96
C PHE A 440 13.84 -5.73 -11.08
N LEU A 441 13.09 -5.48 -12.14
CA LEU A 441 12.47 -4.21 -12.51
C LEU A 441 10.97 -4.45 -12.72
N PRO A 442 10.13 -4.38 -11.67
CA PRO A 442 8.71 -4.72 -11.78
C PRO A 442 7.91 -3.74 -12.64
N ALA A 443 8.36 -2.50 -12.77
CA ALA A 443 7.67 -1.46 -13.53
C ALA A 443 7.47 -1.80 -15.02
N VAL A 444 8.32 -2.64 -15.63
CA VAL A 444 8.16 -3.05 -17.05
C VAL A 444 7.10 -4.15 -17.26
N LEU A 445 6.66 -4.81 -16.19
CA LEU A 445 5.70 -5.91 -16.28
C LEU A 445 4.30 -5.41 -16.61
N PRO A 446 3.43 -6.25 -17.18
CA PRO A 446 2.01 -5.95 -17.30
C PRO A 446 1.31 -5.93 -15.94
N GLY A 447 0.19 -5.21 -15.85
CA GLY A 447 -0.69 -5.23 -14.67
C GLY A 447 -1.51 -6.52 -14.55
N TYR A 448 -1.66 -7.01 -13.33
CA TYR A 448 -2.59 -8.05 -12.91
C TYR A 448 -4.00 -7.46 -12.76
N THR A 449 -4.99 -8.15 -13.33
CA THR A 449 -6.39 -7.71 -13.37
C THR A 449 -7.37 -8.75 -12.81
N GLY A 450 -6.86 -9.85 -12.27
CA GLY A 450 -7.67 -10.91 -11.69
C GLY A 450 -8.04 -10.63 -10.23
N ASP A 451 -8.65 -11.61 -9.59
CA ASP A 451 -9.04 -11.51 -8.18
C ASP A 451 -7.78 -11.54 -7.28
N PRO A 452 -7.53 -10.52 -6.43
CA PRO A 452 -6.40 -10.53 -5.51
C PRO A 452 -6.41 -11.74 -4.57
N ASN A 453 -7.59 -12.30 -4.26
CA ASN A 453 -7.76 -13.47 -3.42
C ASN A 453 -7.64 -14.81 -4.17
N GLU A 454 -7.46 -14.76 -5.50
CA GLU A 454 -7.21 -15.92 -6.34
C GLU A 454 -5.92 -16.61 -5.88
N ALA A 455 -6.07 -17.70 -5.14
CA ALA A 455 -4.99 -18.59 -4.75
C ALA A 455 -5.05 -19.85 -5.61
N ARG A 456 -3.89 -20.31 -6.11
CA ARG A 456 -3.83 -21.58 -6.84
C ARG A 456 -4.34 -22.72 -5.96
N PRO A 457 -5.14 -23.66 -6.48
CA PRO A 457 -5.53 -24.85 -5.74
C PRO A 457 -4.30 -25.63 -5.28
N GLY A 458 -4.38 -26.25 -4.10
CA GLY A 458 -3.37 -27.17 -3.60
C GLY A 458 -2.57 -26.69 -2.38
N TYR A 459 -2.73 -25.45 -1.94
CA TYR A 459 -2.19 -25.03 -0.64
C TYR A 459 -2.84 -25.83 0.49
N LYS A 460 -2.07 -26.11 1.53
CA LYS A 460 -2.49 -26.80 2.75
C LYS A 460 -2.82 -25.83 3.88
N LEU A 461 -2.11 -24.70 3.94
CA LEU A 461 -2.38 -23.62 4.89
C LEU A 461 -2.34 -22.27 4.17
N ARG A 462 -3.19 -21.35 4.62
CA ARG A 462 -3.26 -19.96 4.16
C ARG A 462 -3.55 -19.06 5.35
N ALA A 463 -2.75 -18.02 5.54
CA ALA A 463 -3.06 -17.00 6.53
C ALA A 463 -4.17 -16.07 6.02
N SER A 464 -4.94 -15.46 6.93
CA SER A 464 -5.85 -14.37 6.54
C SER A 464 -5.02 -13.25 5.89
N PRO A 465 -5.48 -12.56 4.83
CA PRO A 465 -4.70 -11.49 4.24
C PRO A 465 -4.37 -10.38 5.25
N VAL A 466 -3.22 -9.73 5.09
CA VAL A 466 -2.86 -8.52 5.82
C VAL A 466 -2.77 -7.37 4.84
N HIS A 467 -3.37 -6.24 5.18
CA HIS A 467 -3.38 -5.04 4.36
C HIS A 467 -2.39 -4.01 4.90
N ILE A 468 -1.49 -3.54 4.04
CA ILE A 468 -0.69 -2.35 4.29
C ILE A 468 -1.50 -1.16 3.77
N THR A 469 -1.88 -0.26 4.66
CA THR A 469 -2.76 0.89 4.38
C THR A 469 -2.06 2.20 4.72
N PHE A 470 -2.57 3.32 4.22
CA PHE A 470 -2.04 4.67 4.48
C PHE A 470 -3.13 5.57 5.06
N SER A 471 -2.75 6.56 5.87
CA SER A 471 -3.69 7.50 6.53
C SER A 471 -4.56 8.26 5.53
N THR A 472 -4.05 8.50 4.33
CA THR A 472 -4.75 9.15 3.23
C THR A 472 -5.83 8.26 2.59
N GLY A 473 -5.82 6.96 2.87
CA GLY A 473 -6.73 5.95 2.31
C GLY A 473 -6.30 5.39 0.95
N TYR A 474 -5.12 5.76 0.44
CA TYR A 474 -4.64 5.35 -0.87
C TYR A 474 -3.16 4.93 -0.83
N VAL A 475 -2.80 3.89 -1.58
CA VAL A 475 -1.39 3.52 -1.79
C VAL A 475 -0.73 4.55 -2.72
N PRO A 476 0.38 5.20 -2.33
CA PRO A 476 1.08 6.12 -3.23
C PRO A 476 1.51 5.43 -4.53
N PRO A 477 1.35 6.04 -5.73
CA PRO A 477 1.88 5.50 -6.98
C PRO A 477 3.38 5.22 -6.84
N GLY A 478 3.90 4.13 -7.37
CA GLY A 478 5.32 3.77 -7.16
C GLY A 478 5.59 2.98 -5.88
N PHE A 479 4.78 3.12 -4.83
CA PHE A 479 5.12 2.50 -3.53
C PHE A 479 5.16 0.96 -3.62
N PHE A 480 4.20 0.36 -4.32
CA PHE A 480 4.17 -1.10 -4.49
C PHE A 480 5.43 -1.61 -5.19
N THR A 481 5.84 -0.97 -6.29
CA THR A 481 7.01 -1.41 -7.06
C THR A 481 8.29 -1.24 -6.24
N HIS A 482 8.43 -0.15 -5.48
CA HIS A 482 9.52 0.05 -4.53
C HIS A 482 9.51 -0.98 -3.38
N LEU A 483 8.35 -1.37 -2.88
CA LEU A 483 8.24 -2.42 -1.87
C LEU A 483 8.65 -3.77 -2.44
N ALA A 484 8.17 -4.12 -3.64
CA ALA A 484 8.48 -5.38 -4.29
C ALA A 484 9.99 -5.54 -4.57
N THR A 485 10.68 -4.49 -5.03
CA THR A 485 12.14 -4.50 -5.21
C THR A 485 12.86 -4.60 -3.87
N THR A 486 12.40 -3.87 -2.84
CA THR A 486 13.01 -3.92 -1.50
C THR A 486 12.87 -5.30 -0.87
N VAL A 487 11.74 -5.98 -1.09
CA VAL A 487 11.56 -7.39 -0.71
C VAL A 487 12.48 -8.28 -1.54
N ALA A 488 12.50 -8.14 -2.87
CA ALA A 488 13.34 -8.95 -3.77
C ALA A 488 14.85 -8.88 -3.44
N ALA A 489 15.33 -7.76 -2.90
CA ALA A 489 16.72 -7.57 -2.47
C ALA A 489 17.05 -8.28 -1.14
N ASN A 490 16.07 -8.80 -0.40
CA ASN A 490 16.30 -9.49 0.86
C ASN A 490 16.83 -10.91 0.60
N PRO A 491 17.95 -11.33 1.23
CA PRO A 491 18.57 -12.63 0.95
C PRO A 491 17.73 -13.84 1.38
N ASN A 492 16.72 -13.64 2.24
CA ASN A 492 15.86 -14.73 2.72
C ASN A 492 14.64 -14.99 1.82
N VAL A 493 14.45 -14.19 0.77
CA VAL A 493 13.39 -14.40 -0.22
C VAL A 493 13.98 -14.64 -1.60
N LYS A 494 13.20 -15.31 -2.45
CA LYS A 494 13.49 -15.49 -3.87
C LYS A 494 12.26 -15.16 -4.69
N LEU A 495 12.44 -14.58 -5.88
CA LEU A 495 11.34 -14.39 -6.82
C LEU A 495 10.82 -15.75 -7.29
N ASN A 496 9.51 -15.95 -7.25
CA ASN A 496 8.89 -17.21 -7.68
C ASN A 496 8.21 -17.02 -9.05
N PHE A 497 8.85 -17.58 -10.09
CA PHE A 497 8.39 -17.53 -11.47
C PHE A 497 7.56 -18.76 -11.89
N ASP A 498 7.49 -19.81 -11.06
CA ASP A 498 7.11 -21.15 -11.52
C ASP A 498 5.64 -21.29 -11.92
N ASN A 499 5.45 -21.72 -13.18
CA ASN A 499 4.15 -22.04 -13.77
C ASN A 499 3.79 -23.54 -13.71
N VAL A 500 4.62 -24.42 -13.15
CA VAL A 500 4.39 -25.88 -13.17
C VAL A 500 4.74 -26.54 -11.83
N TYR A 501 3.84 -27.43 -11.38
CA TYR A 501 3.98 -28.27 -10.17
C TYR A 501 5.29 -29.06 -10.15
N ALA A 502 6.18 -28.77 -9.20
CA ALA A 502 7.09 -29.76 -8.67
C ALA A 502 6.35 -30.59 -7.60
N ALA A 503 5.54 -31.56 -8.04
CA ALA A 503 5.17 -32.64 -7.13
C ALA A 503 6.41 -33.55 -6.95
N PRO A 504 6.71 -34.04 -5.73
CA PRO A 504 7.80 -34.98 -5.53
C PRO A 504 7.50 -36.27 -6.29
N THR A 505 8.54 -36.82 -6.92
CA THR A 505 8.65 -38.22 -7.40
C THR A 505 7.61 -38.73 -8.41
N VAL A 506 7.77 -38.43 -9.70
CA VAL A 506 7.31 -39.31 -10.79
C VAL A 506 8.28 -39.21 -11.98
N GLY A 507 8.52 -40.33 -12.67
CA GLY A 507 9.55 -40.52 -13.70
C GLY A 507 9.45 -39.59 -14.92
N PHE A 508 10.57 -39.50 -15.66
CA PHE A 508 10.79 -38.55 -16.77
C PHE A 508 9.71 -38.58 -17.87
N PHE A 509 9.15 -39.75 -18.21
CA PHE A 509 8.13 -39.88 -19.26
C PHE A 509 6.72 -39.40 -18.82
N ASP A 510 6.40 -39.50 -17.54
CA ASP A 510 5.14 -38.96 -16.99
C ASP A 510 5.16 -37.43 -16.99
N ARG A 511 6.33 -36.81 -16.75
CA ARG A 511 6.51 -35.35 -16.84
C ARG A 511 6.17 -34.80 -18.22
N LEU A 512 6.59 -35.48 -19.29
CA LEU A 512 6.33 -35.02 -20.66
C LEU A 512 4.84 -35.14 -21.01
N THR A 513 4.20 -36.21 -20.55
CA THR A 513 2.80 -36.52 -20.86
C THR A 513 1.84 -35.62 -20.07
N ILE A 514 2.20 -35.28 -18.81
CA ILE A 514 1.49 -34.29 -17.99
C ILE A 514 1.69 -32.87 -18.54
N ALA A 515 2.93 -32.50 -18.93
CA ALA A 515 3.22 -31.20 -19.55
C ALA A 515 2.49 -31.02 -20.88
N MET A 516 2.32 -32.08 -21.68
CA MET A 516 1.56 -32.02 -22.93
C MET A 516 0.04 -32.02 -22.70
N LYS A 517 -0.47 -32.71 -21.66
CA LYS A 517 -1.92 -32.71 -21.32
C LYS A 517 -2.40 -31.44 -20.61
N LEU A 518 -1.52 -30.70 -19.91
CA LEU A 518 -1.84 -29.45 -19.20
C LEU A 518 -1.74 -28.19 -20.07
N ARG A 519 -1.20 -28.27 -21.30
CA ARG A 519 -1.10 -27.12 -22.22
C ARG A 519 -2.44 -26.50 -22.66
N SER A 520 -3.58 -27.06 -22.23
CA SER A 520 -4.92 -26.50 -22.52
C SER A 520 -5.56 -25.71 -21.37
N LYS A 521 -4.86 -25.39 -20.28
CA LYS A 521 -5.40 -24.50 -19.22
C LYS A 521 -4.37 -23.43 -18.80
N VAL A 522 -4.61 -22.20 -19.27
CA VAL A 522 -4.11 -20.89 -18.82
C VAL A 522 -2.77 -20.92 -18.05
N GLU A 523 -1.68 -20.49 -18.69
CA GLU A 523 -0.46 -20.11 -17.97
C GLU A 523 -0.76 -18.93 -17.03
N ILE A 524 -1.00 -19.21 -15.74
CA ILE A 524 -1.22 -18.17 -14.73
C ILE A 524 0.14 -17.66 -14.27
N LYS A 525 0.65 -16.61 -14.92
CA LYS A 525 1.86 -15.91 -14.50
C LYS A 525 1.78 -15.50 -13.02
N ARG A 526 2.90 -15.53 -12.28
CA ARG A 526 2.94 -15.20 -10.83
C ARG A 526 3.42 -13.78 -10.52
N ILE A 527 4.04 -13.11 -11.49
CA ILE A 527 4.71 -11.83 -11.31
C ILE A 527 4.22 -10.81 -12.35
N TYR A 528 3.75 -9.67 -11.86
CA TYR A 528 3.12 -8.57 -12.55
C TYR A 528 3.55 -7.24 -11.91
N ARG A 529 3.24 -6.13 -12.56
CA ARG A 529 3.54 -4.77 -12.10
C ARG A 529 3.02 -4.49 -10.69
N ASN A 530 1.80 -4.97 -10.40
CA ASN A 530 1.03 -4.75 -9.17
C ASN A 530 0.76 -6.07 -8.41
N ARG A 531 1.43 -7.18 -8.76
CA ARG A 531 1.33 -8.47 -8.04
C ARG A 531 2.61 -9.27 -8.16
N VAL A 532 3.30 -9.59 -7.06
CA VAL A 532 4.56 -10.35 -7.09
C VAL A 532 4.51 -11.50 -6.08
N CYS A 533 4.98 -12.68 -6.50
CA CYS A 533 5.13 -13.86 -5.67
C CYS A 533 6.60 -14.05 -5.29
N PHE A 534 6.85 -14.24 -4.00
CA PHE A 534 8.15 -14.56 -3.43
C PHE A 534 8.09 -15.89 -2.70
N SER A 535 9.17 -16.66 -2.77
CA SER A 535 9.39 -17.84 -1.94
C SER A 535 10.25 -17.46 -0.74
N TYR A 536 9.83 -17.86 0.46
CA TYR A 536 10.50 -17.58 1.73
C TYR A 536 10.88 -18.86 2.47
N GLY A 537 12.13 -18.95 2.91
CA GLY A 537 12.64 -20.11 3.66
C GLY A 537 12.89 -21.37 2.81
N HIS A 538 13.28 -22.46 3.49
CA HIS A 538 13.45 -23.77 2.86
C HIS A 538 13.00 -24.90 3.81
N PRO A 539 12.01 -25.74 3.42
CA PRO A 539 11.13 -25.64 2.25
C PRO A 539 10.45 -24.26 2.16
N SER A 540 10.06 -23.83 0.96
CA SER A 540 9.60 -22.46 0.76
C SER A 540 8.10 -22.31 0.98
N ASP A 541 7.73 -21.25 1.68
CA ASP A 541 6.37 -20.71 1.69
C ASP A 541 6.24 -19.59 0.66
N ASP A 542 5.07 -19.44 0.05
CA ASP A 542 4.82 -18.40 -0.95
C ASP A 542 4.20 -17.16 -0.29
N LEU A 543 4.85 -16.01 -0.44
CA LEU A 543 4.35 -14.68 -0.13
C LEU A 543 3.89 -14.00 -1.42
N PHE A 544 2.61 -13.67 -1.51
CA PHE A 544 2.07 -12.81 -2.56
C PHE A 544 1.88 -11.40 -2.01
N LEU A 545 2.40 -10.41 -2.72
CA LEU A 545 2.07 -9.01 -2.54
C LEU A 545 1.24 -8.55 -3.73
N THR A 546 0.09 -7.93 -3.47
CA THR A 546 -0.82 -7.42 -4.51
C THR A 546 -1.27 -6.00 -4.15
N ASP A 547 -1.06 -5.04 -5.04
CA ASP A 547 -1.67 -3.71 -4.92
C ASP A 547 -3.14 -3.77 -5.38
N ILE A 548 -4.04 -3.50 -4.43
CA ILE A 548 -5.50 -3.49 -4.62
C ILE A 548 -6.07 -2.06 -4.62
N ASN A 549 -5.21 -1.06 -4.82
CA ASN A 549 -5.44 0.40 -4.90
C ASN A 549 -5.49 1.15 -3.56
N ASP A 550 -6.36 0.73 -2.64
CA ASP A 550 -6.51 1.34 -1.31
C ASP A 550 -5.55 0.73 -0.27
N ALA A 551 -5.08 -0.49 -0.54
CA ALA A 551 -4.09 -1.19 0.27
C ALA A 551 -3.14 -2.05 -0.58
N ILE A 552 -2.02 -2.47 0.02
CA ILE A 552 -1.21 -3.58 -0.49
C ILE A 552 -1.56 -4.82 0.34
N GLN A 553 -2.15 -5.81 -0.31
CA GLN A 553 -2.53 -7.08 0.29
C GLN A 553 -1.33 -8.04 0.30
N ALA A 554 -1.04 -8.61 1.47
CA ALA A 554 -0.06 -9.66 1.67
C ALA A 554 -0.75 -10.99 2.00
N ASP A 555 -0.56 -11.99 1.14
CA ASP A 555 -1.02 -13.37 1.33
C ASP A 555 0.16 -14.30 1.55
N VAL A 556 0.04 -15.22 2.51
CA VAL A 556 1.06 -16.25 2.77
C VAL A 556 0.41 -17.61 2.61
N LEU A 557 1.03 -18.47 1.80
CA LEU A 557 0.54 -19.79 1.42
C LEU A 557 1.62 -20.85 1.68
N ARG A 558 1.20 -21.99 2.24
CA ARG A 558 2.03 -23.19 2.39
C ARG A 558 1.43 -24.35 1.60
N TYR A 559 2.25 -25.01 0.79
CA TYR A 559 1.82 -26.13 -0.07
C TYR A 559 2.07 -27.52 0.52
N VAL A 560 2.74 -27.59 1.67
CA VAL A 560 2.97 -28.84 2.42
C VAL A 560 2.18 -28.86 3.73
N PRO A 561 1.80 -30.04 4.25
CA PRO A 561 1.18 -30.12 5.59
C PRO A 561 2.09 -29.55 6.68
N GLU A 562 1.50 -29.02 7.76
CA GLU A 562 2.26 -28.42 8.88
C GLU A 562 3.31 -29.38 9.45
N ILE A 563 2.96 -30.65 9.58
CA ILE A 563 3.84 -31.72 10.11
C ILE A 563 5.06 -32.03 9.22
N SER A 564 5.02 -31.61 7.95
CA SER A 564 6.06 -31.89 6.97
C SER A 564 7.03 -30.71 6.78
N HIS A 565 6.79 -29.60 7.49
CA HIS A 565 7.61 -28.41 7.42
C HIS A 565 8.39 -28.21 8.74
N PRO A 566 9.71 -27.97 8.70
CA PRO A 566 10.53 -27.85 9.92
C PRO A 566 10.20 -26.60 10.74
N VAL A 567 9.67 -25.55 10.10
CA VAL A 567 9.29 -24.28 10.74
C VAL A 567 7.76 -24.15 10.80
N PRO A 568 7.15 -23.88 11.97
CA PRO A 568 5.70 -23.66 12.07
C PRO A 568 5.22 -22.53 11.16
N PHE A 569 4.06 -22.70 10.53
CA PHE A 569 3.54 -21.71 9.56
C PHE A 569 3.30 -20.34 10.18
N LYS A 570 2.87 -20.35 11.44
CA LYS A 570 2.73 -19.15 12.27
C LYS A 570 4.05 -18.37 12.39
N THR A 571 5.16 -19.06 12.66
CA THR A 571 6.46 -18.42 12.80
C THR A 571 6.89 -17.75 11.49
N VAL A 572 6.62 -18.40 10.35
CA VAL A 572 6.88 -17.83 9.02
C VAL A 572 6.06 -16.57 8.79
N CYS A 573 4.76 -16.59 9.08
CA CYS A 573 3.89 -15.41 8.93
C CYS A 573 4.39 -14.22 9.77
N GLN A 574 4.82 -14.47 11.01
CA GLN A 574 5.36 -13.42 11.89
C GLN A 574 6.70 -12.85 11.40
N GLN A 575 7.59 -13.72 10.90
CA GLN A 575 8.87 -13.29 10.33
C GLN A 575 8.66 -12.47 9.05
N LEU A 576 7.74 -12.90 8.18
CA LEU A 576 7.36 -12.17 6.98
C LEU A 576 6.74 -10.81 7.31
N LEU A 577 5.90 -10.73 8.34
CA LEU A 577 5.33 -9.46 8.78
C LEU A 577 6.43 -8.48 9.24
N LYS A 578 7.42 -8.95 9.99
CA LYS A 578 8.58 -8.14 10.39
C LYS A 578 9.40 -7.69 9.18
N LEU A 579 9.65 -8.60 8.23
CA LEU A 579 10.34 -8.29 6.98
C LEU A 579 9.60 -7.21 6.18
N LEU A 580 8.28 -7.32 6.05
CA LEU A 580 7.46 -6.32 5.34
C LEU A 580 7.51 -4.96 6.02
N ASP A 581 7.45 -4.91 7.35
CA ASP A 581 7.57 -3.67 8.14
C ASP A 581 8.94 -2.99 7.90
N GLU A 582 10.03 -3.77 7.94
CA GLU A 582 11.39 -3.29 7.65
C GLU A 582 11.54 -2.83 6.20
N CYS A 583 10.96 -3.55 5.24
CA CYS A 583 10.99 -3.18 3.82
C CYS A 583 10.18 -1.91 3.55
N CYS A 584 9.00 -1.76 4.13
CA CYS A 584 8.21 -0.53 4.02
C CYS A 584 8.96 0.68 4.59
N GLN A 585 9.57 0.53 5.77
CA GLN A 585 10.36 1.62 6.37
C GLN A 585 11.51 2.04 5.44
N LYS A 586 12.22 1.10 4.84
CA LYS A 586 13.28 1.40 3.86
C LYS A 586 12.77 2.17 2.64
N VAL A 587 11.57 1.86 2.15
CA VAL A 587 10.95 2.60 1.04
C VAL A 587 10.65 4.03 1.46
N GLU A 588 10.04 4.23 2.63
CA GLU A 588 9.74 5.55 3.18
C GLU A 588 11.02 6.37 3.41
N ASP A 589 12.07 5.79 3.99
CA ASP A 589 13.35 6.44 4.23
C ASP A 589 14.02 6.90 2.92
N THR A 590 13.95 6.07 1.87
CA THR A 590 14.50 6.38 0.54
C THR A 590 13.80 7.61 -0.06
N LEU A 591 12.48 7.71 0.12
CA LEU A 591 11.68 8.83 -0.39
C LEU A 591 11.88 10.11 0.43
N ILE A 592 12.14 9.99 1.74
CA ILE A 592 12.37 11.13 2.67
C ILE A 592 13.76 11.77 2.47
N LEU A 593 14.80 10.96 2.25
CA LEU A 593 16.20 11.42 2.13
C LEU A 593 16.43 12.41 0.98
N TYR A 594 15.56 12.46 -0.03
CA TYR A 594 15.65 13.39 -1.15
C TYR A 594 15.19 14.82 -0.85
N HIS A 595 14.35 15.01 0.18
CA HIS A 595 13.73 16.32 0.47
C HIS A 595 14.14 16.91 1.83
N GLY A 596 15.10 16.26 2.51
CA GLY A 596 15.89 16.86 3.58
C GLY A 596 15.20 17.05 4.93
N HIS A 597 14.04 16.44 5.21
CA HIS A 597 13.35 16.66 6.49
C HIS A 597 12.66 15.42 7.07
N HIS A 598 12.77 15.27 8.39
CA HIS A 598 12.06 14.31 9.22
C HIS A 598 10.54 14.55 9.16
N VAL A 599 9.79 13.63 8.56
CA VAL A 599 8.36 13.49 8.84
C VAL A 599 8.25 12.63 10.10
N ASP A 600 7.85 13.25 11.21
CA ASP A 600 7.51 12.55 12.43
C ASP A 600 6.23 11.72 12.15
N ARG A 601 6.34 10.38 12.32
CA ARG A 601 5.35 9.31 12.05
C ARG A 601 5.14 8.86 10.59
N SER A 602 5.38 7.56 10.37
CA SER A 602 4.88 6.79 9.22
C SER A 602 3.36 6.98 9.08
N SER A 603 2.91 7.47 7.93
CA SER A 603 1.48 7.54 7.56
C SER A 603 0.88 6.16 7.27
N ARG A 604 1.71 5.11 7.22
CA ARG A 604 1.32 3.72 6.96
C ARG A 604 0.88 3.00 8.23
N SER A 605 -0.09 2.10 8.09
CA SER A 605 -0.52 1.16 9.13
C SER A 605 -0.77 -0.24 8.57
N LEU A 606 -0.47 -1.27 9.38
CA LEU A 606 -0.82 -2.66 9.07
C LEU A 606 -2.22 -2.94 9.63
N GLN A 607 -3.14 -3.37 8.76
CA GLN A 607 -4.50 -3.76 9.12
C GLN A 607 -4.71 -5.25 8.87
N TYR A 608 -5.26 -5.94 9.86
CA TYR A 608 -5.52 -7.38 9.79
C TYR A 608 -6.94 -7.59 9.25
N VAL A 609 -7.07 -8.39 8.18
CA VAL A 609 -8.37 -8.67 7.57
C VAL A 609 -9.13 -9.67 8.43
N CYS A 610 -10.35 -9.27 8.78
CA CYS A 610 -11.31 -9.97 9.62
C CYS A 610 -12.16 -10.95 8.78
N GLN A 611 -12.27 -12.19 9.22
CA GLN A 611 -13.03 -13.26 8.59
C GLN A 611 -14.40 -13.50 9.28
N CYS A 612 -14.99 -12.47 9.87
CA CYS A 612 -16.23 -12.62 10.66
C CYS A 612 -17.51 -12.81 9.81
N SER A 613 -17.48 -12.50 8.52
CA SER A 613 -18.62 -12.64 7.62
C SER A 613 -18.17 -13.10 6.23
N LEU A 614 -19.09 -13.69 5.46
CA LEU A 614 -18.90 -14.02 4.05
C LEU A 614 -19.25 -12.83 3.13
N SER A 615 -19.13 -11.59 3.64
CA SER A 615 -19.42 -10.38 2.88
C SER A 615 -18.41 -10.18 1.74
N SER A 616 -18.82 -9.48 0.68
CA SER A 616 -17.88 -8.95 -0.33
C SER A 616 -17.00 -7.84 0.24
N ASP A 617 -17.44 -7.17 1.31
CA ASP A 617 -16.76 -6.02 1.88
C ASP A 617 -15.65 -6.48 2.84
N VAL A 618 -14.47 -5.88 2.70
CA VAL A 618 -13.32 -6.19 3.55
C VAL A 618 -13.57 -5.62 4.95
N HIS A 619 -13.60 -6.51 5.93
CA HIS A 619 -13.71 -6.15 7.33
C HIS A 619 -12.32 -6.12 7.96
N TYR A 620 -12.10 -5.21 8.90
CA TYR A 620 -10.83 -5.08 9.62
C TYR A 620 -11.01 -5.36 11.09
N ILE A 621 -9.98 -5.96 11.67
CA ILE A 621 -9.91 -6.17 13.10
C ILE A 621 -9.41 -4.87 13.77
N GLN A 622 -10.10 -4.40 14.82
CA GLN A 622 -9.93 -3.08 15.43
C GLN A 622 -9.00 -3.11 16.67
N ASP A 623 -8.30 -2.00 16.91
CA ASP A 623 -7.48 -1.74 18.11
C ASP A 623 -6.41 -2.80 18.35
N ILE A 624 -5.66 -3.10 17.28
CA ILE A 624 -4.65 -4.16 17.29
C ILE A 624 -3.23 -3.63 17.23
N ASP A 625 -2.43 -4.18 18.13
CA ASP A 625 -0.99 -4.20 18.02
C ASP A 625 -0.55 -5.66 18.07
N ALA A 626 -0.39 -6.33 16.92
CA ALA A 626 -0.07 -7.76 16.88
C ALA A 626 1.28 -8.11 17.51
N LYS A 627 2.17 -7.12 17.73
CA LYS A 627 3.41 -7.31 18.47
C LYS A 627 3.13 -7.40 19.98
N LYS A 628 2.15 -6.64 20.49
CA LYS A 628 1.78 -6.64 21.91
C LYS A 628 0.67 -7.64 22.27
N GLN A 629 -0.30 -7.82 21.38
CA GLN A 629 -1.43 -8.71 21.57
C GLN A 629 -1.05 -10.16 21.28
N THR A 630 -1.59 -11.02 22.12
CA THR A 630 -1.52 -12.46 21.98
C THR A 630 -2.66 -12.95 21.10
N ASN A 631 -2.47 -14.10 20.45
CA ASN A 631 -3.53 -14.72 19.66
C ASN A 631 -4.73 -15.21 20.49
N SER A 632 -4.65 -15.14 21.82
CA SER A 632 -5.73 -15.45 22.76
C SER A 632 -6.56 -14.24 23.17
N ASP A 633 -6.09 -13.02 22.90
CA ASP A 633 -6.83 -11.81 23.24
C ASP A 633 -8.09 -11.69 22.36
N PRO A 634 -9.23 -11.23 22.91
CA PRO A 634 -10.43 -11.01 22.12
C PRO A 634 -10.17 -9.88 21.12
N VAL A 635 -10.70 -10.07 19.92
CA VAL A 635 -10.60 -9.09 18.85
C VAL A 635 -11.98 -8.61 18.42
N TYR A 636 -12.04 -7.37 17.95
CA TYR A 636 -13.27 -6.73 17.50
C TYR A 636 -13.21 -6.52 16.01
N CYS A 637 -14.30 -6.78 15.31
CA CYS A 637 -14.43 -6.31 13.94
C CYS A 637 -14.89 -4.85 13.97
N LYS A 638 -14.30 -4.00 13.12
CA LYS A 638 -14.71 -2.60 12.97
C LYS A 638 -16.19 -2.46 12.56
N MET A 639 -16.72 -3.45 11.84
CA MET A 639 -18.11 -3.52 11.39
C MET A 639 -18.99 -4.30 12.37
N GLU A 640 -18.55 -5.47 12.81
CA GLU A 640 -19.23 -6.31 13.79
C GLU A 640 -18.63 -6.04 15.17
N ARG A 641 -19.23 -5.13 15.95
CA ARG A 641 -18.72 -4.69 17.27
C ARG A 641 -18.80 -5.74 18.38
N ILE A 642 -18.89 -7.02 18.02
CA ILE A 642 -18.98 -8.15 18.94
C ILE A 642 -17.56 -8.73 19.13
N PRO A 643 -17.06 -8.81 20.38
CA PRO A 643 -15.78 -9.44 20.65
C PRO A 643 -15.81 -10.92 20.29
N ARG A 644 -14.76 -11.40 19.62
CA ARG A 644 -14.58 -12.82 19.28
C ARG A 644 -13.11 -13.21 19.38
N SER A 645 -12.83 -14.50 19.44
CA SER A 645 -11.48 -15.00 19.25
C SER A 645 -11.05 -14.86 17.78
N LEU A 646 -9.74 -14.76 17.56
CA LEU A 646 -9.15 -14.87 16.22
C LEU A 646 -9.49 -16.23 15.60
N THR A 647 -9.80 -16.25 14.31
CA THR A 647 -9.90 -17.52 13.57
C THR A 647 -8.53 -18.18 13.47
N ASN A 648 -8.49 -19.47 13.12
CA ASN A 648 -7.22 -20.18 12.93
C ASN A 648 -6.29 -19.45 11.95
N ASN A 649 -6.84 -18.94 10.84
CA ASN A 649 -6.07 -18.24 9.81
C ASN A 649 -5.61 -16.84 10.25
N GLU A 650 -6.42 -16.13 11.03
CA GLU A 650 -6.06 -14.81 11.58
C GLU A 650 -4.98 -14.95 12.66
N SER A 651 -5.06 -16.00 13.49
CA SER A 651 -4.17 -16.23 14.62
C SER A 651 -2.69 -16.44 14.25
N LEU A 652 -2.41 -16.67 12.95
CA LEU A 652 -1.07 -16.87 12.40
C LEU A 652 -0.22 -15.60 12.43
N TRP A 653 -0.83 -14.41 12.49
CA TRP A 653 -0.12 -13.14 12.53
C TRP A 653 0.25 -12.65 13.93
N PHE A 654 -0.39 -13.19 14.96
CA PHE A 654 -0.32 -12.66 16.32
C PHE A 654 0.63 -13.45 17.19
N ASN A 655 1.25 -12.81 18.18
CA ASN A 655 2.18 -13.49 19.06
C ASN A 655 1.53 -14.63 19.85
N LYS A 656 2.30 -15.70 20.07
CA LYS A 656 1.93 -16.78 20.97
C LYS A 656 2.78 -16.65 22.23
N LYS A 657 2.60 -15.60 23.03
CA LYS A 657 3.20 -15.57 24.36
C LYS A 657 2.32 -16.33 25.35
N ARG A 658 2.59 -17.63 25.48
CA ARG A 658 2.86 -18.20 26.81
C ARG A 658 4.37 -18.24 26.94
N GLU A 659 4.97 -17.17 27.48
CA GLU A 659 6.10 -17.42 28.37
C GLU A 659 5.48 -17.95 29.65
N ASP A 660 6.08 -18.99 30.22
CA ASP A 660 5.74 -19.53 31.51
C ASP A 660 5.57 -18.39 32.52
N LEU A 661 4.32 -18.01 32.80
CA LEU A 661 4.00 -17.31 34.02
C LEU A 661 4.23 -18.36 35.12
N SER A 662 5.40 -18.28 35.72
CA SER A 662 5.74 -18.93 36.98
C SER A 662 4.51 -18.93 37.88
N LYS A 663 4.26 -20.09 38.50
CA LYS A 663 3.13 -20.43 39.36
C LYS A 663 2.76 -19.37 40.43
N ASP A 664 3.64 -18.40 40.70
CA ASP A 664 3.51 -17.42 41.77
C ASP A 664 2.80 -16.10 41.39
N LYS A 665 2.63 -15.75 40.10
CA LYS A 665 1.85 -14.54 39.71
C LYS A 665 0.44 -14.81 39.17
N GLN A 666 0.10 -16.07 38.90
CA GLN A 666 -1.30 -16.47 38.83
C GLN A 666 -1.98 -16.32 40.20
N ILE A 667 -1.22 -16.40 41.30
CA ILE A 667 -1.72 -16.28 42.66
C ILE A 667 -2.21 -14.87 42.97
N GLU A 668 -1.62 -13.78 42.45
CA GLU A 668 -2.10 -12.41 42.72
C GLU A 668 -3.43 -12.08 42.00
N CYS A 669 -3.61 -12.50 40.75
CA CYS A 669 -4.86 -12.28 40.00
C CYS A 669 -5.96 -13.29 40.42
N LEU A 670 -5.57 -14.48 40.88
CA LEU A 670 -6.49 -15.41 41.57
C LEU A 670 -6.82 -14.94 42.99
N GLN A 671 -5.97 -14.23 43.73
CA GLN A 671 -6.30 -13.78 45.09
C GLN A 671 -7.33 -12.65 45.13
N GLU A 672 -7.34 -11.75 44.14
CA GLU A 672 -8.43 -10.75 44.02
C GLU A 672 -9.76 -11.39 43.58
N CYS A 673 -9.72 -12.46 42.77
CA CYS A 673 -10.91 -13.23 42.42
C CYS A 673 -11.42 -14.12 43.58
N ILE A 674 -10.52 -14.79 44.31
CA ILE A 674 -10.81 -15.70 45.43
C ILE A 674 -11.36 -14.95 46.65
N ASN A 675 -10.94 -13.71 46.90
CA ASN A 675 -11.45 -12.90 48.01
C ASN A 675 -12.84 -12.30 47.77
N SER A 676 -13.39 -12.45 46.55
CA SER A 676 -14.76 -12.03 46.25
C SER A 676 -15.70 -13.23 46.35
N LYS A 677 -16.64 -13.17 47.32
CA LYS A 677 -17.60 -14.24 47.69
C LYS A 677 -18.57 -14.63 46.55
N ALA A 678 -18.08 -15.23 45.47
CA ALA A 678 -18.88 -15.83 44.42
C ALA A 678 -18.51 -17.31 44.28
N THR A 679 -19.39 -18.15 44.79
CA THR A 679 -19.38 -19.61 44.65
C THR A 679 -19.37 -20.02 43.18
N VAL A 680 -18.27 -20.61 42.70
CA VAL A 680 -18.15 -21.19 41.35
C VAL A 680 -18.52 -22.68 41.42
N ALA A 681 -19.34 -23.15 40.48
CA ALA A 681 -19.62 -24.57 40.28
C ALA A 681 -19.36 -24.99 38.82
N SER A 682 -18.56 -26.06 38.67
CA SER A 682 -18.31 -26.91 37.49
C SER A 682 -17.87 -26.29 36.15
N PRO A 683 -16.63 -26.54 35.66
CA PRO A 683 -16.08 -25.98 34.41
C PRO A 683 -16.12 -26.93 33.19
N SER A 684 -16.99 -27.95 33.14
CA SER A 684 -16.96 -28.94 32.05
C SER A 684 -18.18 -29.02 31.13
N THR A 685 -19.27 -28.27 31.35
CA THR A 685 -20.38 -28.27 30.36
C THR A 685 -21.16 -26.96 30.25
N VAL A 686 -20.71 -25.89 30.90
CA VAL A 686 -21.28 -24.57 30.70
C VAL A 686 -20.12 -23.60 30.50
N GLY A 687 -20.06 -22.96 29.34
CA GLY A 687 -19.29 -21.74 29.16
C GLY A 687 -19.91 -20.63 30.01
N VAL A 688 -19.70 -20.69 31.33
CA VAL A 688 -19.96 -19.55 32.19
C VAL A 688 -18.78 -18.63 31.99
N SER A 689 -18.93 -17.71 31.04
CA SER A 689 -18.18 -16.46 30.97
C SER A 689 -18.07 -15.90 32.39
N CYS A 690 -16.91 -15.41 32.80
CA CYS A 690 -16.77 -14.78 34.11
C CYS A 690 -17.69 -13.54 34.15
N TRP A 691 -18.88 -13.66 34.76
CA TRP A 691 -19.93 -12.64 34.83
C TRP A 691 -19.57 -11.50 35.81
N LYS A 692 -18.40 -10.89 35.65
CA LYS A 692 -17.99 -9.74 36.47
C LYS A 692 -17.67 -8.47 35.69
N CYS A 693 -17.84 -8.47 34.37
CA CYS A 693 -17.67 -7.27 33.55
C CYS A 693 -18.99 -6.61 33.11
N PHE A 694 -20.14 -7.11 33.57
CA PHE A 694 -21.40 -6.37 33.47
C PHE A 694 -21.47 -5.32 34.59
N ALA A 695 -21.92 -4.11 34.28
CA ALA A 695 -22.27 -3.12 35.29
C ALA A 695 -23.21 -3.75 36.34
N HIS A 696 -23.07 -3.36 37.61
CA HIS A 696 -23.80 -3.91 38.79
C HIS A 696 -25.36 -3.87 38.71
N SER A 697 -25.94 -3.49 37.56
CA SER A 697 -27.37 -3.33 37.30
C SER A 697 -27.90 -4.14 36.12
N ALA A 698 -27.08 -4.93 35.40
CA ALA A 698 -27.56 -5.73 34.28
C ALA A 698 -28.41 -6.92 34.76
N LYS A 699 -29.68 -6.97 34.37
CA LYS A 699 -30.54 -8.14 34.57
C LYS A 699 -30.21 -9.18 33.51
N TYR A 700 -29.97 -10.41 33.93
CA TYR A 700 -29.63 -11.52 33.04
C TYR A 700 -30.51 -12.73 33.30
N ARG A 701 -30.71 -13.55 32.26
CA ARG A 701 -31.37 -14.85 32.33
C ARG A 701 -30.37 -15.90 31.83
N ALA A 702 -30.21 -17.00 32.56
CA ALA A 702 -29.34 -18.11 32.15
C ALA A 702 -30.16 -19.21 31.48
N ILE A 703 -29.63 -19.84 30.43
CA ILE A 703 -30.22 -21.03 29.79
C ILE A 703 -29.20 -22.16 29.87
N SER A 704 -29.64 -23.35 30.24
CA SER A 704 -28.88 -24.60 30.15
C SER A 704 -29.51 -25.47 29.06
N ASP A 705 -28.98 -25.38 27.83
CA ASP A 705 -29.39 -26.24 26.70
C ASP A 705 -28.64 -27.58 26.76
N ALA A 706 -29.39 -28.67 26.87
CA ALA A 706 -28.90 -30.05 26.95
C ALA A 706 -27.84 -30.27 28.07
N GLY A 707 -27.94 -29.47 29.13
CA GLY A 707 -26.98 -29.46 30.24
C GLY A 707 -27.39 -30.28 31.46
N TYR A 708 -28.56 -30.94 31.45
CA TYR A 708 -29.04 -31.75 32.58
C TYR A 708 -28.79 -33.24 32.36
N PHE A 709 -27.69 -33.71 32.93
CA PHE A 709 -27.21 -35.08 32.93
C PHE A 709 -27.53 -35.80 34.25
N ILE A 710 -28.09 -37.00 34.14
CA ILE A 710 -28.46 -37.83 35.29
C ILE A 710 -27.42 -38.94 35.50
N GLU A 711 -27.15 -39.31 36.75
CA GLU A 711 -26.22 -40.38 37.09
C GLU A 711 -26.98 -41.72 37.22
N VAL A 712 -27.07 -42.46 36.11
CA VAL A 712 -27.65 -43.81 36.07
C VAL A 712 -26.65 -44.84 35.54
N PRO A 713 -26.75 -46.12 35.95
CA PRO A 713 -25.99 -47.21 35.32
C PRO A 713 -26.37 -47.38 33.83
N ASN A 714 -25.46 -47.95 33.04
CA ASN A 714 -25.76 -48.29 31.65
C ASN A 714 -26.70 -49.50 31.56
N VAL A 715 -27.09 -49.90 30.34
CA VAL A 715 -28.00 -51.04 30.11
C VAL A 715 -27.47 -52.38 30.66
N ASN A 716 -26.16 -52.48 30.90
CA ASN A 716 -25.50 -53.66 31.47
C ASN A 716 -25.31 -53.56 33.00
N GLY A 717 -25.78 -52.47 33.64
CA GLY A 717 -25.62 -52.22 35.07
C GLY A 717 -24.28 -51.60 35.49
N GLU A 718 -23.46 -51.13 34.54
CA GLU A 718 -22.15 -50.53 34.80
C GLU A 718 -22.25 -49.02 35.11
N PRO A 719 -21.49 -48.49 36.08
CA PRO A 719 -21.59 -47.09 36.53
C PRO A 719 -20.82 -46.10 35.63
N VAL A 720 -21.05 -46.13 34.32
CA VAL A 720 -20.28 -45.38 33.30
C VAL A 720 -20.29 -43.87 33.55
N ALA A 721 -21.46 -43.30 33.86
CA ALA A 721 -21.60 -41.85 34.12
C ALA A 721 -20.81 -41.41 35.37
N LYS A 722 -20.89 -42.19 36.45
CA LYS A 722 -20.15 -41.98 37.70
C LYS A 722 -18.64 -42.01 37.48
N GLU A 723 -18.12 -43.05 36.82
CA GLU A 723 -16.69 -43.17 36.56
C GLU A 723 -16.17 -42.02 35.69
N ARG A 724 -16.93 -41.61 34.67
CA ARG A 724 -16.58 -40.49 33.81
C ARG A 724 -16.56 -39.19 34.60
N GLY A 725 -17.53 -38.97 35.50
CA GLY A 725 -17.56 -37.82 36.41
C GLY A 725 -16.37 -37.76 37.37
N GLN A 726 -15.99 -38.89 37.97
CA GLN A 726 -14.82 -38.99 38.84
C GLN A 726 -13.49 -38.76 38.11
N LYS A 727 -13.35 -39.34 36.90
CA LYS A 727 -12.18 -39.12 36.03
C LYS A 727 -12.07 -37.65 35.63
N LEU A 728 -13.18 -37.01 35.27
CA LEU A 728 -13.23 -35.59 34.90
C LEU A 728 -12.88 -34.67 36.08
N TYR A 729 -13.43 -34.95 37.26
CA TYR A 729 -13.10 -34.24 38.50
C TYR A 729 -11.59 -34.26 38.80
N LYS A 730 -10.98 -35.44 38.68
CA LYS A 730 -9.54 -35.62 38.90
C LYS A 730 -8.70 -34.96 37.81
N MET A 731 -9.09 -35.11 36.55
CA MET A 731 -8.38 -34.56 35.39
C MET A 731 -8.36 -33.03 35.40
N GLN A 732 -9.47 -32.39 35.76
CA GLN A 732 -9.62 -30.94 35.82
C GLN A 732 -9.10 -30.34 37.15
N ASN A 733 -8.47 -31.16 38.01
CA ASN A 733 -7.96 -30.79 39.33
C ASN A 733 -8.97 -30.00 40.19
N MET A 734 -10.24 -30.43 40.14
CA MET A 734 -11.37 -29.67 40.69
C MET A 734 -11.38 -29.56 42.21
N SER A 735 -10.56 -30.37 42.89
CA SER A 735 -10.35 -30.30 44.35
C SER A 735 -9.86 -28.94 44.86
N ILE A 736 -9.25 -28.11 44.00
CA ILE A 736 -8.74 -26.78 44.36
C ILE A 736 -9.79 -25.68 44.14
N GLY A 737 -10.80 -25.90 43.29
CA GLY A 737 -11.72 -24.84 42.81
C GLY A 737 -13.18 -24.94 43.27
N LEU A 738 -13.63 -26.10 43.79
CA LEU A 738 -15.00 -26.27 44.29
C LEU A 738 -15.12 -25.77 45.74
N THR A 739 -15.15 -24.46 45.94
CA THR A 739 -15.49 -23.86 47.24
C THR A 739 -16.92 -23.33 47.19
N GLY A 740 -17.87 -24.10 47.74
CA GLY A 740 -19.28 -23.73 47.70
C GLY A 740 -20.25 -24.54 48.52
N SER A 741 -21.53 -24.17 48.50
CA SER A 741 -22.61 -24.85 49.23
C SER A 741 -22.75 -26.32 48.84
N CYS A 742 -22.56 -26.68 47.56
CA CYS A 742 -22.54 -28.06 47.10
C CYS A 742 -21.38 -28.86 47.70
N ALA A 743 -20.17 -28.29 47.67
CA ALA A 743 -18.95 -28.95 48.15
C ALA A 743 -18.89 -29.13 49.69
N LYS A 744 -19.82 -28.49 50.43
CA LYS A 744 -20.03 -28.75 51.85
C LYS A 744 -20.92 -29.97 52.11
N VAL A 745 -21.77 -30.33 51.15
CA VAL A 745 -22.71 -31.46 51.24
C VAL A 745 -22.06 -32.73 50.69
N TYR A 746 -21.43 -32.65 49.52
CA TYR A 746 -20.73 -33.78 48.92
C TYR A 746 -19.22 -33.66 49.13
N THR A 747 -18.65 -34.57 49.90
CA THR A 747 -17.23 -34.55 50.31
C THR A 747 -16.53 -35.88 50.02
N GLY A 748 -15.19 -35.90 50.06
CA GLY A 748 -14.39 -37.11 49.86
C GLY A 748 -14.55 -37.72 48.46
N ASN A 749 -14.93 -39.00 48.39
CA ASN A 749 -15.13 -39.70 47.12
C ASN A 749 -16.38 -39.24 46.36
N ASP A 750 -17.27 -38.48 47.00
CA ASP A 750 -18.50 -37.96 46.40
C ASP A 750 -18.37 -36.51 45.90
N THR A 751 -17.21 -35.87 46.09
CA THR A 751 -17.01 -34.46 45.70
C THR A 751 -17.19 -34.21 44.19
N TYR A 752 -17.02 -35.25 43.36
CA TYR A 752 -17.29 -35.19 41.92
C TYR A 752 -18.77 -34.93 41.59
N LYS A 753 -19.70 -35.26 42.51
CA LYS A 753 -21.14 -35.03 42.32
C LYS A 753 -21.45 -33.55 42.09
N CYS A 754 -20.65 -32.62 42.61
CA CYS A 754 -20.80 -31.19 42.31
C CYS A 754 -20.45 -30.78 40.86
N LEU A 755 -20.01 -31.73 40.02
CA LEU A 755 -19.93 -31.57 38.56
C LEU A 755 -21.20 -32.05 37.86
N GLY A 756 -21.94 -32.96 38.49
CA GLY A 756 -23.18 -33.52 37.98
C GLY A 756 -24.33 -32.52 38.17
N PRO A 757 -25.03 -32.12 37.10
CA PRO A 757 -26.12 -31.14 37.19
C PRO A 757 -27.27 -31.64 38.07
N GLU A 758 -27.55 -32.95 38.10
CA GLU A 758 -28.52 -33.56 39.04
C GLU A 758 -28.26 -33.16 40.51
N TYR A 759 -27.01 -33.22 40.96
CA TYR A 759 -26.64 -32.93 42.35
C TYR A 759 -26.32 -31.46 42.59
N LEU A 760 -25.88 -30.74 41.55
CA LEU A 760 -25.50 -29.34 41.63
C LEU A 760 -26.72 -28.40 41.61
N TYR A 761 -27.78 -28.77 40.90
CA TYR A 761 -28.93 -27.91 40.62
C TYR A 761 -29.52 -27.20 41.87
N PRO A 762 -29.70 -27.86 43.03
CA PRO A 762 -30.25 -27.22 44.23
C PRO A 762 -29.38 -26.09 44.82
N PHE A 763 -28.10 -26.03 44.42
CA PHE A 763 -27.13 -25.05 44.92
C PHE A 763 -26.93 -23.86 43.97
N ILE A 764 -27.56 -23.88 42.80
CA ILE A 764 -27.50 -22.79 41.81
C ILE A 764 -28.39 -21.64 42.28
N LYS A 765 -27.78 -20.47 42.53
CA LYS A 765 -28.49 -19.26 42.99
C LYS A 765 -29.03 -18.39 41.85
N THR A 766 -28.43 -18.51 40.67
CA THR A 766 -28.84 -17.76 39.48
C THR A 766 -30.11 -18.40 38.90
N PRO A 767 -31.19 -17.64 38.66
CA PRO A 767 -32.34 -18.13 37.93
C PRO A 767 -31.92 -18.71 36.58
N ILE A 768 -32.20 -20.00 36.38
CA ILE A 768 -31.80 -20.73 35.17
C ILE A 768 -33.01 -21.32 34.47
N PHE A 769 -32.98 -21.32 33.14
CA PHE A 769 -33.95 -21.99 32.29
C PHE A 769 -33.35 -23.32 31.81
N SER A 770 -33.87 -24.43 32.32
CA SER A 770 -33.45 -25.77 31.92
C SER A 770 -34.13 -26.16 30.60
N PHE A 771 -33.38 -26.21 29.50
CA PHE A 771 -33.89 -26.68 28.22
C PHE A 771 -33.24 -28.02 27.88
N ASN A 772 -33.98 -29.11 28.02
CA ASN A 772 -33.39 -30.45 27.92
C ASN A 772 -34.40 -31.47 27.40
N SER A 773 -33.95 -32.36 26.52
CA SER A 773 -34.72 -33.55 26.19
C SER A 773 -34.62 -34.60 27.30
N GLN A 774 -35.74 -35.23 27.61
CA GLN A 774 -35.83 -36.39 28.51
C GLN A 774 -35.33 -37.69 27.85
N TYR A 775 -35.18 -37.68 26.52
CA TYR A 775 -34.50 -38.72 25.72
C TYR A 775 -33.25 -38.12 25.07
N ASP A 776 -32.40 -37.48 25.88
CA ASP A 776 -31.17 -36.87 25.39
C ASP A 776 -30.30 -37.90 24.66
N THR A 777 -30.14 -37.73 23.36
CA THR A 777 -29.48 -38.73 22.51
C THR A 777 -28.00 -38.88 22.81
N TRP A 778 -27.37 -37.86 23.39
CA TRP A 778 -25.99 -37.98 23.86
C TRP A 778 -25.92 -38.85 25.11
N GLN A 779 -26.83 -38.68 26.07
CA GLN A 779 -26.88 -39.50 27.29
C GLN A 779 -27.20 -40.95 26.98
N LEU A 780 -28.18 -41.19 26.10
CA LEU A 780 -28.54 -42.53 25.66
C LEU A 780 -27.34 -43.26 25.05
N LYS A 781 -26.61 -42.59 24.16
CA LYS A 781 -25.45 -43.17 23.49
C LYS A 781 -24.22 -43.31 24.39
N ASN A 782 -23.92 -42.32 25.22
CA ASN A 782 -22.62 -42.22 25.88
C ASN A 782 -22.64 -42.62 27.36
N ASN A 783 -23.79 -42.52 28.04
CA ASN A 783 -23.95 -42.95 29.43
C ASN A 783 -24.64 -44.32 29.46
N LEU A 784 -25.76 -44.47 28.75
CA LEU A 784 -26.50 -45.74 28.71
C LEU A 784 -25.90 -46.77 27.75
N GLN A 785 -25.05 -46.33 26.81
CA GLN A 785 -24.50 -47.16 25.74
C GLN A 785 -25.60 -47.86 24.93
N LEU A 786 -26.74 -47.19 24.79
CA LEU A 786 -27.91 -47.65 24.05
C LEU A 786 -28.01 -46.86 22.74
N ASP A 787 -27.50 -47.45 21.66
CA ASP A 787 -27.54 -46.84 20.32
C ASP A 787 -28.84 -47.25 19.60
N CYS A 788 -29.96 -46.73 20.09
CA CYS A 788 -31.28 -47.04 19.58
C CYS A 788 -32.16 -45.80 19.41
N ASN A 789 -32.83 -45.67 18.26
CA ASN A 789 -33.75 -44.57 17.98
C ASN A 789 -35.07 -45.10 17.39
N PRO A 790 -36.24 -44.82 18.01
CA PRO A 790 -37.53 -45.25 17.49
C PRO A 790 -37.80 -44.76 16.05
N PRO A 791 -38.45 -45.57 15.19
CA PRO A 791 -39.12 -46.84 15.51
C PRO A 791 -38.21 -48.09 15.44
N HIS A 792 -36.90 -47.94 15.23
CA HIS A 792 -35.99 -49.05 14.92
C HIS A 792 -35.45 -49.79 16.15
N CYS A 793 -36.20 -49.77 17.26
CA CYS A 793 -35.79 -50.39 18.53
C CYS A 793 -36.45 -51.73 18.76
N THR A 794 -35.70 -52.68 19.34
CA THR A 794 -36.29 -53.93 19.81
C THR A 794 -37.18 -53.68 21.03
N PRO A 795 -38.14 -54.57 21.34
CA PRO A 795 -38.97 -54.44 22.54
C PRO A 795 -38.15 -54.30 23.84
N GLU A 796 -37.03 -55.02 23.96
CA GLU A 796 -36.11 -54.94 25.10
C GLU A 796 -35.39 -53.58 25.18
N GLN A 797 -34.95 -53.04 24.04
CA GLN A 797 -34.35 -51.70 23.98
C GLN A 797 -35.38 -50.61 24.31
N MET A 798 -36.64 -50.79 23.88
CA MET A 798 -37.74 -49.90 24.23
C MET A 798 -38.06 -49.91 25.73
N GLU A 799 -37.97 -51.07 26.39
CA GLU A 799 -38.11 -51.17 27.84
C GLU A 799 -37.00 -50.38 28.56
N LYS A 800 -35.74 -50.50 28.11
CA LYS A 800 -34.62 -49.71 28.65
C LYS A 800 -34.74 -48.21 28.42
N LEU A 801 -35.28 -47.78 27.28
CA LEU A 801 -35.60 -46.37 27.05
C LEU A 801 -36.68 -45.87 28.02
N GLN A 802 -37.72 -46.66 28.26
CA GLN A 802 -38.79 -46.31 29.22
C GLN A 802 -38.28 -46.29 30.67
N GLU A 803 -37.38 -47.19 31.05
CA GLU A 803 -36.69 -47.17 32.35
C GLU A 803 -35.89 -45.87 32.50
N PHE A 804 -35.07 -45.50 31.52
CA PHE A 804 -34.30 -44.25 31.54
C PHE A 804 -35.18 -43.02 31.68
N PHE A 805 -36.28 -42.97 30.93
CA PHE A 805 -37.23 -41.87 31.00
C PHE A 805 -37.84 -41.72 32.40
N LYS A 806 -38.17 -42.83 33.07
CA LYS A 806 -38.66 -42.81 34.46
C LYS A 806 -37.60 -42.28 35.44
N GLU A 807 -36.34 -42.67 35.27
CA GLU A 807 -35.23 -42.16 36.09
C GLU A 807 -34.99 -40.66 35.85
N PHE A 808 -35.08 -40.20 34.60
CA PHE A 808 -35.01 -38.78 34.27
C PHE A 808 -36.16 -38.00 34.92
N GLN A 809 -37.39 -38.51 34.84
CA GLN A 809 -38.55 -37.92 35.51
C GLN A 809 -38.41 -37.87 37.04
N ALA A 810 -37.77 -38.87 37.66
CA ALA A 810 -37.52 -38.86 39.09
C ALA A 810 -36.54 -37.74 39.49
N THR A 811 -35.48 -37.55 38.70
CA THR A 811 -34.39 -36.60 38.97
C THR A 811 -34.70 -35.15 38.57
N GLU A 812 -35.64 -34.91 37.66
CA GLU A 812 -36.08 -33.56 37.27
C GLU A 812 -37.04 -32.90 38.29
N THR A 813 -37.43 -33.60 39.36
CA THR A 813 -38.29 -33.07 40.43
C THR A 813 -37.76 -31.74 41.00
N ASN A 814 -36.44 -31.58 41.11
CA ASN A 814 -35.79 -30.34 41.57
C ASN A 814 -35.92 -29.18 40.57
N ILE A 815 -36.06 -29.48 39.28
CA ILE A 815 -36.31 -28.51 38.22
C ILE A 815 -37.78 -28.08 38.25
N ILE A 816 -38.70 -29.05 38.23
CA ILE A 816 -40.14 -28.80 38.10
C ILE A 816 -40.70 -28.08 39.34
N ASN A 817 -40.21 -28.41 40.54
CA ASN A 817 -40.70 -27.80 41.78
C ASN A 817 -40.05 -26.43 42.09
N SER A 818 -39.14 -25.95 41.24
CA SER A 818 -38.49 -24.66 41.46
C SER A 818 -39.46 -23.51 41.20
N THR A 819 -39.61 -22.60 42.17
CA THR A 819 -40.42 -21.38 42.01
C THR A 819 -39.63 -20.23 41.38
N THR A 820 -38.32 -20.40 41.17
CA THR A 820 -37.41 -19.35 40.65
C THR A 820 -36.80 -19.68 39.30
N ASN A 821 -36.79 -20.96 38.90
CA ASN A 821 -36.23 -21.41 37.63
C ASN A 821 -37.35 -21.71 36.63
N GLY A 822 -37.02 -21.62 35.34
CA GLY A 822 -37.91 -22.08 34.27
C GLY A 822 -37.40 -23.38 33.68
N ALA A 823 -38.28 -24.10 32.97
CA ALA A 823 -37.88 -25.31 32.26
C ALA A 823 -38.72 -25.55 31.01
N PHE A 824 -38.07 -26.13 30.00
CA PHE A 824 -38.71 -26.72 28.84
C PHE A 824 -38.13 -28.12 28.68
N LEU A 825 -38.90 -29.12 29.11
CA LEU A 825 -38.51 -30.53 29.08
C LEU A 825 -39.42 -31.25 28.11
N ASP A 826 -38.85 -31.76 27.02
CA ASP A 826 -39.59 -32.48 25.98
C ASP A 826 -39.07 -33.91 25.81
N SER A 827 -39.87 -34.74 25.16
CA SER A 827 -39.55 -36.15 24.91
C SER A 827 -39.04 -36.41 23.49
N CYS A 828 -38.55 -35.40 22.77
CA CYS A 828 -37.94 -35.61 21.45
C CYS A 828 -36.58 -36.30 21.62
N PHE A 829 -36.22 -37.20 20.71
CA PHE A 829 -34.86 -37.75 20.66
C PHE A 829 -33.88 -36.70 20.08
N ALA A 830 -33.32 -35.86 20.94
CA ALA A 830 -32.48 -34.72 20.54
C ALA A 830 -31.41 -34.38 21.59
N HIS A 831 -30.40 -33.61 21.17
CA HIS A 831 -29.36 -33.02 22.03
C HIS A 831 -29.01 -31.62 21.47
N CYS A 832 -28.77 -30.64 22.33
CA CYS A 832 -28.54 -29.21 21.99
C CYS A 832 -29.65 -28.61 21.09
N GLN A 833 -30.85 -28.45 21.63
CA GLN A 833 -32.06 -28.14 20.86
C GLN A 833 -32.18 -26.65 20.49
N SER A 834 -31.48 -25.75 21.19
CA SER A 834 -31.53 -24.31 20.92
C SER A 834 -30.85 -23.91 19.61
N LEU A 835 -29.98 -24.77 19.07
CA LEU A 835 -29.21 -24.53 17.85
C LEU A 835 -30.04 -24.66 16.56
N SER A 836 -31.30 -25.12 16.66
CA SER A 836 -32.18 -25.32 15.51
C SER A 836 -33.52 -24.62 15.71
N SER A 837 -34.05 -24.01 14.64
CA SER A 837 -35.38 -23.38 14.67
C SER A 837 -36.47 -24.37 15.08
N ARG A 838 -36.33 -25.63 14.65
CA ARG A 838 -37.27 -26.70 15.00
C ARG A 838 -37.32 -26.95 16.51
N GLY A 839 -36.16 -27.08 17.17
CA GLY A 839 -36.09 -27.27 18.62
C GLY A 839 -36.55 -26.04 19.40
N TRP A 840 -36.19 -24.84 18.94
CA TRP A 840 -36.48 -23.59 19.67
C TRP A 840 -37.91 -23.07 19.48
N ASN A 841 -38.46 -23.13 18.27
CA ASN A 841 -39.74 -22.48 17.92
C ASN A 841 -40.88 -23.46 17.59
N GLU A 842 -40.59 -24.70 17.17
CA GLU A 842 -41.61 -25.59 16.58
C GLU A 842 -42.04 -26.74 17.51
N VAL A 843 -41.13 -27.31 18.31
CA VAL A 843 -41.48 -28.32 19.31
C VAL A 843 -42.32 -27.67 20.40
N LYS A 844 -43.44 -28.30 20.76
CA LYS A 844 -44.37 -27.77 21.75
C LYS A 844 -44.60 -28.75 22.90
N VAL A 845 -44.51 -28.23 24.12
CA VAL A 845 -44.89 -28.92 25.36
C VAL A 845 -46.00 -28.11 26.00
N GLY A 846 -47.15 -28.73 26.29
CA GLY A 846 -48.31 -28.00 26.83
C GLY A 846 -48.86 -26.90 25.91
N GLY A 847 -48.58 -26.97 24.60
CA GLY A 847 -49.02 -25.99 23.59
C GLY A 847 -48.09 -24.80 23.37
N GLN A 848 -47.02 -24.66 24.16
CA GLN A 848 -46.01 -23.61 24.04
C GLN A 848 -44.69 -24.18 23.50
N SER A 849 -43.96 -23.37 22.74
CA SER A 849 -42.59 -23.64 22.30
C SER A 849 -41.55 -23.26 23.36
N ALA A 850 -40.29 -23.70 23.18
CA ALA A 850 -39.21 -23.33 24.09
C ALA A 850 -39.00 -21.81 24.12
N ALA A 851 -39.10 -21.14 22.98
CA ALA A 851 -39.04 -19.69 22.87
C ALA A 851 -40.16 -18.97 23.64
N GLU A 852 -41.41 -19.43 23.48
CA GLU A 852 -42.57 -18.87 24.20
C GLU A 852 -42.46 -19.12 25.71
N THR A 853 -41.99 -20.29 26.11
CA THR A 853 -41.82 -20.66 27.53
C THR A 853 -40.68 -19.87 28.18
N PHE A 854 -39.60 -19.60 27.46
CA PHE A 854 -38.47 -18.79 27.96
C PHE A 854 -38.81 -17.30 28.09
N ALA A 855 -39.69 -16.81 27.22
CA ALA A 855 -40.13 -15.41 27.21
C ALA A 855 -41.08 -15.06 28.36
N ASN A 856 -41.83 -16.04 28.86
CA ASN A 856 -42.67 -15.92 30.06
C ASN A 856 -41.82 -15.73 31.34
#